data_AF-A0AAW8NLN0-F1
#
_entry.id   AF-A0AAW8NLN0-F1
#
_cell.length_a   1.000
_cell.length_b   1.000
_cell.length_c   1.000
_cell.angle_alpha   90.00
_cell.angle_beta   90.00
_cell.angle_gamma   90.00
#
_symmetry.space_group_name_H-M   'P 1'
#
loop_
_entity.id
_entity.type
_entity.pdbx_description
1 polymer ?
#
loop_
_entity_poly.entity_id
_entity_poly.type
_entity_poly.pdbx_seq_one_letter_code
_entity_poly.pdbx_strand_id
1 'polypeptide(L)'
;MMNKFNLSAASKALLTAGALSLAVTGCGSDGKDGNDGNDGVVGVSIDNAKSLNAIFTNATVDSGTVTVDFKLENDNGVAVLGLTKDHDLRFGIAQLTHVTELMGEEEVDRGFQWQAYINTEKAPNEDWIPEDESHINPSKQFQAEVEKASNCETCFVDNGDGSYTYTFQQNIADVTAPVAVAYNDEFTQRATLELELPKFAANAHFDWQPSTGMTDGIQTRNVVAIETCYTCHQPESLAFHGGRRIDIENCASCHTATSGDPESGNSVDFTYMIHAIHKGSERMTSTAEGMVPAPYKVIGYGGGVHDYGDVEYPQNPAADCTACHVEGENAPANADLFKADLSNTACIGCHTEKPSSNHSSTNCMACHNATDTYPGTGNAEKRHGDVMKRYLDSQNYSAKFTNVKVTGNALTFDVQILDGNGEPVAKEFIANPSKYTKSSIYFSWDIDKDYPAYTDTSKYSARGFALTNTEVSTYNETTKTFSIDSTNSKLGLPSDLEGKSVELFAGVATCFKSSGYGVAEVVPAACEYDADKPDVLLNPSAYIQDQPLRFTWNGTDTNEAAKVRRSIIDEAKCTSCHNQEIVHYGNGVNCQACHTSDKGLSETYWGSGKFVPTNFAYKAHKAEGHYTGTVVKSDCATCHAADDKSGKLEGIALGRAPGRVWQDVNAAGEAVWASSDAGACLTCHRPTDPWFKESTRAHIETNGGVLDALDKDTAINATESCATCHSPEQIVTAHGH
;
A
#
# COMPACT_ATOMS: atom_id res chain seq x y z
N MET A 1 -27.46 27.62 63.59
CA MET A 1 -26.44 28.57 64.09
C MET A 1 -25.70 29.12 62.89
N MET A 2 -25.70 30.45 62.78
CA MET A 2 -25.14 31.21 61.66
C MET A 2 -23.62 31.39 61.81
N ASN A 3 -22.98 31.42 60.64
CA ASN A 3 -21.98 32.40 60.18
C ASN A 3 -20.50 32.33 60.61
N LYS A 4 -19.70 31.99 59.59
CA LYS A 4 -18.83 32.87 58.77
C LYS A 4 -17.45 33.31 59.31
N PHE A 5 -16.47 32.85 58.54
CA PHE A 5 -15.33 33.52 57.89
C PHE A 5 -14.27 34.24 58.74
N ASN A 6 -13.02 33.81 58.54
CA ASN A 6 -11.84 34.65 58.67
C ASN A 6 -10.98 34.52 57.39
N LEU A 7 -10.83 35.65 56.70
CA LEU A 7 -9.95 35.86 55.55
C LEU A 7 -8.50 36.01 56.01
N SER A 8 -7.52 35.61 55.18
CA SER A 8 -6.10 35.80 55.47
C SER A 8 -5.30 36.46 54.34
N ALA A 9 -4.30 37.21 54.82
CA ALA A 9 -2.95 37.50 54.31
C ALA A 9 -2.68 38.44 53.12
N ALA A 10 -3.55 38.65 52.13
CA ALA A 10 -3.15 39.44 50.95
C ALA A 10 -3.47 40.96 51.00
N SER A 11 -4.18 41.46 52.01
CA SER A 11 -4.93 42.73 51.89
C SER A 11 -4.48 43.89 52.81
N LYS A 12 -3.30 43.83 53.46
CA LYS A 12 -2.99 44.77 54.57
C LYS A 12 -1.62 45.47 54.59
N ALA A 13 -0.90 45.57 53.47
CA ALA A 13 0.31 46.39 53.42
C ALA A 13 0.36 47.33 52.20
N LEU A 14 -0.81 47.84 51.80
CA LEU A 14 -0.99 48.85 50.74
C LEU A 14 -1.03 50.29 51.29
N LEU A 15 -0.56 50.53 52.52
CA LEU A 15 -0.62 51.84 53.19
C LEU A 15 0.56 52.01 54.15
N THR A 16 1.75 52.37 53.63
CA THR A 16 2.78 53.21 54.30
C THR A 16 4.07 53.24 53.47
N ALA A 17 4.09 54.01 52.39
CA ALA A 17 5.32 54.52 51.78
C ALA A 17 5.00 55.77 50.95
N GLY A 18 4.32 56.73 51.58
CA GLY A 18 4.07 58.05 51.02
C GLY A 18 4.43 59.08 52.07
N ALA A 19 5.67 59.59 52.01
CA ALA A 19 6.08 60.93 52.47
C ALA A 19 7.62 61.03 52.45
N LEU A 20 8.19 61.52 51.34
CA LEU A 20 9.25 62.55 51.28
C LEU A 20 9.98 62.47 49.92
N SER A 21 9.48 63.21 48.95
CA SER A 21 10.29 63.84 47.88
C SER A 21 9.42 64.80 47.05
N LEU A 22 8.93 65.85 47.71
CA LEU A 22 8.56 67.09 47.02
C LEU A 22 9.84 67.92 46.85
N ALA A 23 10.31 68.06 45.61
CA ALA A 23 10.82 69.32 45.03
C ALA A 23 11.59 69.07 43.73
N VAL A 24 10.90 68.89 42.60
CA VAL A 24 11.28 69.51 41.30
C VAL A 24 9.99 69.83 40.55
N THR A 25 9.43 71.00 40.81
CA THR A 25 8.49 71.66 39.90
C THR A 25 9.29 72.37 38.83
N GLY A 26 9.16 71.96 37.57
CA GLY A 26 9.63 72.75 36.44
C GLY A 26 10.18 71.95 35.27
N CYS A 27 9.29 71.29 34.52
CA CYS A 27 9.41 71.13 33.06
C CYS A 27 8.00 70.90 32.52
N GLY A 28 7.63 71.66 31.49
CA GLY A 28 6.30 71.63 30.89
C GLY A 28 6.02 70.29 30.22
N SER A 29 4.76 69.86 30.31
CA SER A 29 4.21 68.77 29.49
C SER A 29 4.34 69.15 28.00
N ASP A 30 5.22 68.44 27.28
CA ASP A 30 5.41 68.53 25.84
C ASP A 30 4.89 67.27 25.15
N GLY A 31 3.58 67.15 25.09
CA GLY A 31 2.92 66.21 24.18
C GLY A 31 2.37 64.97 24.84
N LYS A 32 1.32 64.46 24.21
CA LYS A 32 0.65 63.22 24.59
C LYS A 32 1.66 62.09 24.52
N ASP A 33 1.70 61.23 25.54
CA ASP A 33 2.35 59.92 25.43
C ASP A 33 1.82 59.26 24.15
N GLY A 34 2.71 58.89 23.25
CA GLY A 34 2.33 58.14 22.05
C GLY A 34 1.65 56.85 22.49
N ASN A 35 0.63 56.41 21.75
CA ASN A 35 0.06 55.09 21.97
C ASN A 35 1.20 54.05 21.93
N ASP A 36 1.17 53.07 22.84
CA ASP A 36 2.04 51.90 22.74
C ASP A 36 1.96 51.37 21.30
N GLY A 37 3.13 51.13 20.70
CA GLY A 37 3.17 50.49 19.38
C GLY A 37 2.48 49.14 19.44
N ASN A 38 1.80 48.74 18.37
CA ASN A 38 1.20 47.41 18.31
C ASN A 38 2.27 46.34 18.62
N ASP A 39 1.90 45.33 19.41
CA ASP A 39 2.76 44.19 19.68
C ASP A 39 3.27 43.60 18.35
N GLY A 40 4.58 43.38 18.26
CA GLY A 40 5.19 42.80 17.06
C GLY A 40 4.68 41.38 16.84
N VAL A 41 4.45 41.01 15.58
CA VAL A 41 4.06 39.64 15.21
C VAL A 41 5.17 38.67 15.63
N VAL A 42 4.80 37.65 16.39
CA VAL A 42 5.71 36.55 16.75
C VAL A 42 5.67 35.53 15.61
N GLY A 43 6.73 35.50 14.79
CA GLY A 43 6.85 34.57 13.66
C GLY A 43 8.27 34.11 13.41
N VAL A 44 8.41 33.07 12.58
CA VAL A 44 9.70 32.56 12.10
C VAL A 44 9.90 32.93 10.63
N SER A 45 11.13 33.25 10.23
CA SER A 45 11.44 33.47 8.81
C SER A 45 11.34 32.18 8.02
N ILE A 46 10.78 32.24 6.81
CA ILE A 46 10.59 31.10 5.90
C ILE A 46 11.90 30.35 5.62
N ASP A 47 13.02 31.06 5.45
CA ASP A 47 14.35 30.47 5.20
C ASP A 47 14.87 29.61 6.37
N ASN A 48 14.37 29.90 7.58
CA ASN A 48 14.77 29.23 8.82
C ASN A 48 13.70 28.27 9.35
N ALA A 49 12.55 28.19 8.69
CA ALA A 49 11.49 27.25 9.06
C ALA A 49 12.00 25.81 8.90
N LYS A 50 11.57 24.93 9.80
CA LYS A 50 11.89 23.50 9.77
C LYS A 50 10.76 22.65 9.20
N SER A 51 9.57 23.24 9.13
CA SER A 51 8.37 22.69 8.54
C SER A 51 7.49 23.86 8.10
N LEU A 52 6.52 23.57 7.23
CA LEU A 52 5.66 24.57 6.65
C LEU A 52 4.32 23.96 6.27
N ASN A 53 3.25 24.59 6.72
CA ASN A 53 1.88 24.27 6.41
C ASN A 53 1.28 25.51 5.74
N ALA A 54 0.76 25.34 4.52
CA ALA A 54 0.05 26.37 3.79
C ALA A 54 -1.45 26.16 3.93
N ILE A 55 -2.20 27.21 4.29
CA ILE A 55 -3.63 27.11 4.58
C ILE A 55 -4.35 28.27 3.93
N PHE A 56 -5.20 27.99 2.94
CA PHE A 56 -6.13 28.99 2.42
C PHE A 56 -7.19 29.35 3.46
N THR A 57 -7.61 30.60 3.44
CA THR A 57 -8.56 31.16 4.41
C THR A 57 -9.78 31.79 3.74
N ASN A 58 -9.63 32.30 2.53
CA ASN A 58 -10.70 32.94 1.78
C ASN A 58 -10.39 32.95 0.28
N ALA A 59 -11.44 33.01 -0.53
CA ALA A 59 -11.34 33.17 -1.98
C ALA A 59 -12.55 33.95 -2.50
N THR A 60 -12.32 34.83 -3.48
CA THR A 60 -13.36 35.66 -4.09
C THR A 60 -13.16 35.76 -5.60
N VAL A 61 -14.26 36.00 -6.32
CA VAL A 61 -14.26 36.26 -7.76
C VAL A 61 -14.99 37.58 -8.02
N ASP A 62 -14.32 38.55 -8.65
CA ASP A 62 -14.92 39.79 -9.13
C ASP A 62 -14.64 39.96 -10.62
N SER A 63 -15.69 39.91 -11.45
CA SER A 63 -15.59 40.10 -12.90
C SER A 63 -14.53 39.17 -13.55
N GLY A 64 -14.46 37.93 -13.07
CA GLY A 64 -13.48 36.92 -13.46
C GLY A 64 -12.10 37.04 -12.83
N THR A 65 -11.84 38.07 -12.02
CA THR A 65 -10.59 38.21 -11.27
C THR A 65 -10.70 37.43 -9.98
N VAL A 66 -9.83 36.44 -9.80
CA VAL A 66 -9.81 35.61 -8.58
C VAL A 66 -8.80 36.18 -7.59
N THR A 67 -9.19 36.32 -6.33
CA THR A 67 -8.27 36.69 -5.23
C THR A 67 -8.43 35.70 -4.09
N VAL A 68 -7.31 35.19 -3.59
CA VAL A 68 -7.22 34.22 -2.50
C VAL A 68 -6.37 34.75 -1.36
N ASP A 69 -6.79 34.46 -0.13
CA ASP A 69 -6.05 34.77 1.08
C ASP A 69 -5.59 33.46 1.73
N PHE A 70 -4.35 33.39 2.17
CA PHE A 70 -3.78 32.22 2.81
C PHE A 70 -2.82 32.60 3.92
N LYS A 71 -2.52 31.66 4.81
CA LYS A 71 -1.50 31.81 5.85
C LYS A 71 -0.47 30.70 5.76
N LEU A 72 0.72 31.00 6.27
CA LEU A 72 1.79 30.02 6.46
C LEU A 72 2.10 29.86 7.94
N GLU A 73 2.21 28.62 8.40
CA GLU A 73 2.60 28.28 9.76
C GLU A 73 3.52 27.05 9.81
N ASN A 74 4.33 26.92 10.85
CA ASN A 74 5.07 25.67 11.10
C ASN A 74 4.21 24.66 11.88
N ASP A 75 4.75 23.49 12.21
CA ASP A 75 4.00 22.40 12.87
C ASP A 75 3.55 22.76 14.30
N ASN A 76 4.12 23.82 14.88
CA ASN A 76 3.73 24.34 16.18
C ASN A 76 2.69 25.48 16.06
N GLY A 77 2.18 25.75 14.86
CA GLY A 77 1.23 26.84 14.60
C GLY A 77 1.83 28.25 14.65
N VAL A 78 3.16 28.38 14.61
CA VAL A 78 3.81 29.70 14.60
C VAL A 78 3.82 30.23 13.17
N ALA A 79 3.39 31.48 13.00
CA ALA A 79 3.38 32.18 11.73
C ALA A 79 4.74 32.15 11.04
N VAL A 80 4.74 31.86 9.74
CA VAL A 80 5.93 31.87 8.88
C VAL A 80 5.91 33.13 8.02
N LEU A 81 6.96 33.94 8.14
CA LEU A 81 7.09 35.28 7.59
C LEU A 81 8.15 35.32 6.47
N GLY A 82 8.02 36.31 5.58
CA GLY A 82 9.04 36.61 4.57
C GLY A 82 8.95 35.77 3.30
N LEU A 83 7.81 35.14 3.03
CA LEU A 83 7.52 34.62 1.69
C LEU A 83 7.50 35.78 0.70
N THR A 84 8.04 35.55 -0.49
CA THR A 84 8.01 36.53 -1.59
C THR A 84 7.56 35.86 -2.88
N LYS A 85 7.08 36.65 -3.84
CA LYS A 85 6.70 36.18 -5.19
C LYS A 85 7.85 35.50 -5.96
N ASP A 86 9.11 35.74 -5.58
CA ASP A 86 10.29 35.23 -6.28
C ASP A 86 10.73 33.85 -5.76
N HIS A 87 10.10 33.34 -4.68
CA HIS A 87 10.16 31.91 -4.36
C HIS A 87 9.49 31.10 -5.46
N ASP A 88 9.73 29.78 -5.52
CA ASP A 88 8.99 28.91 -6.45
C ASP A 88 7.58 28.63 -5.92
N LEU A 89 6.77 29.69 -5.98
CA LEU A 89 5.38 29.77 -5.55
C LEU A 89 4.48 29.84 -6.78
N ARG A 90 3.55 28.89 -6.89
CA ARG A 90 2.62 28.79 -8.01
C ARG A 90 1.20 28.54 -7.55
N PHE A 91 0.25 28.98 -8.36
CA PHE A 91 -1.17 28.90 -8.10
C PHE A 91 -1.94 28.29 -9.27
N GLY A 92 -2.91 27.44 -8.97
CA GLY A 92 -3.85 26.87 -9.94
C GLY A 92 -5.29 27.27 -9.62
N ILE A 93 -6.14 27.29 -10.64
CA ILE A 93 -7.59 27.54 -10.50
C ILE A 93 -8.36 26.65 -11.47
N ALA A 94 -9.34 25.91 -10.96
CA ALA A 94 -10.17 24.99 -11.73
C ALA A 94 -11.63 25.03 -11.30
N GLN A 95 -12.54 24.77 -12.23
CA GLN A 95 -13.98 24.62 -11.99
C GLN A 95 -14.36 23.15 -11.93
N LEU A 96 -15.26 22.80 -11.02
CA LEU A 96 -15.92 21.51 -10.97
C LEU A 96 -17.16 21.55 -11.87
N THR A 97 -16.97 21.28 -13.16
CA THR A 97 -18.00 21.41 -14.19
C THR A 97 -18.83 20.14 -14.30
N HIS A 98 -20.16 20.25 -14.36
CA HIS A 98 -21.01 19.12 -14.77
C HIS A 98 -20.84 18.86 -16.27
N VAL A 99 -20.44 17.65 -16.64
CA VAL A 99 -20.12 17.28 -18.02
C VAL A 99 -21.15 16.29 -18.55
N THR A 100 -21.67 16.58 -19.74
CA THR A 100 -22.39 15.62 -20.58
C THR A 100 -21.57 15.35 -21.84
N GLU A 101 -21.65 14.12 -22.34
CA GLU A 101 -20.99 13.69 -23.58
C GLU A 101 -22.05 13.23 -24.57
N LEU A 102 -21.96 13.63 -25.83
CA LEU A 102 -22.83 13.11 -26.89
C LEU A 102 -22.21 11.81 -27.44
N MET A 103 -22.82 10.67 -27.15
CA MET A 103 -22.43 9.37 -27.68
C MET A 103 -23.44 8.87 -28.71
N GLY A 104 -23.13 9.08 -29.99
CA GLY A 104 -24.07 8.82 -31.07
C GLY A 104 -25.16 9.89 -31.10
N GLU A 105 -26.40 9.50 -30.80
CA GLU A 105 -27.56 10.42 -30.72
C GLU A 105 -27.99 10.71 -29.28
N GLU A 106 -27.35 10.11 -28.28
CA GLU A 106 -27.72 10.21 -26.87
C GLU A 106 -26.72 11.06 -26.09
N GLU A 107 -27.24 12.00 -25.29
CA GLU A 107 -26.45 12.69 -24.27
C GLU A 107 -26.35 11.82 -23.03
N VAL A 108 -25.13 11.57 -22.58
CA VAL A 108 -24.83 10.75 -21.42
C VAL A 108 -24.12 11.58 -20.36
N ASP A 109 -24.55 11.40 -19.12
CA ASP A 109 -23.97 12.08 -17.97
C ASP A 109 -22.56 11.52 -17.67
N ARG A 110 -21.62 12.42 -17.37
CA ARG A 110 -20.25 12.12 -16.94
C ARG A 110 -19.95 12.62 -15.53
N GLY A 111 -20.98 13.11 -14.84
CA GLY A 111 -20.87 13.74 -13.55
C GLY A 111 -20.02 15.00 -13.60
N PHE A 112 -19.44 15.34 -12.46
CA PHE A 112 -18.64 16.55 -12.32
C PHE A 112 -17.15 16.27 -12.57
N GLN A 113 -16.49 17.05 -13.41
CA GLN A 113 -15.06 16.90 -13.72
C GLN A 113 -14.33 18.23 -13.51
N TRP A 114 -13.07 18.15 -13.05
CA TRP A 114 -12.22 19.33 -12.92
C TRP A 114 -11.80 19.85 -14.30
N GLN A 115 -12.03 21.14 -14.53
CA GLN A 115 -11.59 21.88 -15.70
C GLN A 115 -10.73 23.06 -15.23
N ALA A 116 -9.43 22.95 -15.39
CA ALA A 116 -8.51 24.05 -15.11
C ALA A 116 -8.74 25.20 -16.10
N TYR A 117 -8.64 26.45 -15.64
CA TYR A 117 -8.71 27.61 -16.52
C TYR A 117 -7.41 27.90 -17.26
N ILE A 118 -6.29 27.35 -16.78
CA ILE A 118 -4.96 27.56 -17.33
C ILE A 118 -4.56 26.27 -18.05
N ASN A 119 -4.52 26.32 -19.39
CA ASN A 119 -4.14 25.18 -20.23
C ASN A 119 -3.19 25.62 -21.33
N THR A 120 -2.33 24.69 -21.75
CA THR A 120 -1.44 24.87 -22.91
C THR A 120 -1.63 23.72 -23.89
N GLU A 121 -1.69 24.01 -25.19
CA GLU A 121 -1.54 22.99 -26.24
C GLU A 121 -0.06 22.62 -26.37
N LYS A 122 0.25 21.33 -26.28
CA LYS A 122 1.60 20.79 -26.45
C LYS A 122 1.63 19.95 -27.72
N ALA A 123 2.62 20.22 -28.57
CA ALA A 123 2.94 19.37 -29.70
C ALA A 123 4.01 18.34 -29.28
N PRO A 124 4.01 17.13 -29.85
CA PRO A 124 5.05 16.15 -29.58
C PRO A 124 6.43 16.71 -29.93
N ASN A 125 7.38 16.56 -29.01
CA ASN A 125 8.79 16.81 -29.28
C ASN A 125 9.42 15.57 -29.92
N GLU A 126 9.74 15.66 -31.21
CA GLU A 126 10.34 14.55 -31.97
C GLU A 126 11.65 14.03 -31.35
N ASP A 127 12.44 14.90 -30.69
CA ASP A 127 13.70 14.51 -30.04
C ASP A 127 13.48 13.67 -28.77
N TRP A 128 12.27 13.66 -28.21
CA TRP A 128 11.93 12.93 -26.97
C TRP A 128 11.24 11.60 -27.25
N ILE A 129 10.85 11.34 -28.49
CA ILE A 129 10.21 10.10 -28.91
C ILE A 129 11.34 9.09 -29.18
N PRO A 130 11.47 8.00 -28.40
CA PRO A 130 12.52 7.03 -28.65
C PRO A 130 12.31 6.33 -30.00
N GLU A 131 13.41 6.08 -30.73
CA GLU A 131 13.37 5.31 -31.97
C GLU A 131 12.78 3.91 -31.70
N ASP A 132 11.90 3.45 -32.59
CA ASP A 132 11.25 2.13 -32.54
C ASP A 132 10.41 1.84 -31.28
N GLU A 133 10.03 2.87 -30.51
CA GLU A 133 9.15 2.68 -29.35
C GLU A 133 7.74 2.25 -29.78
N SER A 134 7.24 1.23 -29.12
CA SER A 134 5.92 0.65 -29.39
C SER A 134 4.92 1.07 -28.31
N HIS A 135 3.63 0.93 -28.59
CA HIS A 135 2.55 1.29 -27.64
C HIS A 135 2.46 2.79 -27.29
N ILE A 136 3.04 3.65 -28.12
CA ILE A 136 2.83 5.10 -28.11
C ILE A 136 2.19 5.56 -29.42
N ASN A 137 1.40 6.64 -29.34
CA ASN A 137 0.74 7.28 -30.49
C ASN A 137 0.86 8.81 -30.39
N PRO A 138 2.05 9.37 -30.70
CA PRO A 138 2.33 10.79 -30.54
C PRO A 138 1.29 11.68 -31.24
N SER A 139 0.76 12.66 -30.53
CA SER A 139 -0.26 13.57 -31.05
C SER A 139 -0.28 14.88 -30.26
N LYS A 140 -0.86 15.95 -30.81
CA LYS A 140 -1.07 17.17 -30.04
C LYS A 140 -2.01 16.88 -28.87
N GLN A 141 -1.66 17.34 -27.70
CA GLN A 141 -2.44 17.18 -26.47
C GLN A 141 -2.58 18.53 -25.76
N PHE A 142 -3.56 18.64 -24.86
CA PHE A 142 -3.64 19.74 -23.92
C PHE A 142 -3.07 19.32 -22.57
N GLN A 143 -2.57 20.28 -21.80
CA GLN A 143 -2.13 20.07 -20.42
C GLN A 143 -2.59 21.25 -19.58
N ALA A 144 -3.28 20.96 -18.48
CA ALA A 144 -3.56 21.94 -17.46
C ALA A 144 -2.26 22.33 -16.71
N GLU A 145 -2.17 23.59 -16.31
CA GLU A 145 -0.95 24.18 -15.75
C GLU A 145 -1.28 25.08 -14.54
N VAL A 146 -0.23 25.58 -13.90
CA VAL A 146 -0.30 26.58 -12.82
C VAL A 146 0.42 27.86 -13.25
N GLU A 147 0.04 29.00 -12.68
CA GLU A 147 0.73 30.28 -12.89
C GLU A 147 1.75 30.56 -11.78
N LYS A 148 2.91 31.11 -12.16
CA LYS A 148 3.97 31.47 -11.22
C LYS A 148 3.72 32.87 -10.66
N ALA A 149 3.78 33.03 -9.34
CA ALA A 149 3.64 34.33 -8.70
C ALA A 149 4.70 35.34 -9.18
N SER A 150 5.91 34.86 -9.47
CA SER A 150 7.04 35.68 -9.96
C SER A 150 6.76 36.41 -11.28
N ASN A 151 5.77 35.95 -12.07
CA ASN A 151 5.43 36.55 -13.36
C ASN A 151 4.56 37.82 -13.22
N CYS A 152 4.10 38.14 -12.02
CA CYS A 152 3.27 39.32 -11.78
C CYS A 152 3.79 40.16 -10.62
N GLU A 153 4.12 41.42 -10.89
CA GLU A 153 4.71 42.34 -9.92
C GLU A 153 3.73 42.82 -8.83
N THR A 154 2.42 42.72 -9.07
CA THR A 154 1.39 43.30 -8.19
C THR A 154 0.40 42.29 -7.64
N CYS A 155 0.54 41.02 -8.01
CA CYS A 155 -0.42 39.98 -7.67
C CYS A 155 -0.23 39.41 -6.26
N PHE A 156 0.94 39.60 -5.65
CA PHE A 156 1.28 39.02 -4.35
C PHE A 156 1.45 40.10 -3.29
N VAL A 157 0.80 39.93 -2.15
CA VAL A 157 0.87 40.83 -1.00
C VAL A 157 1.21 40.02 0.26
N ASP A 158 2.27 40.43 0.97
CA ASP A 158 2.58 39.99 2.33
C ASP A 158 1.93 40.97 3.32
N ASN A 159 1.05 40.46 4.19
CA ASN A 159 0.34 41.28 5.18
C ASN A 159 1.17 41.54 6.45
N GLY A 160 2.37 40.94 6.54
CA GLY A 160 3.33 41.13 7.63
C GLY A 160 3.03 40.36 8.91
N ASP A 161 1.98 39.54 8.91
CA ASP A 161 1.51 38.76 10.07
C ASP A 161 1.51 37.24 9.84
N GLY A 162 2.05 36.78 8.71
CA GLY A 162 2.05 35.38 8.29
C GLY A 162 0.85 35.02 7.41
N SER A 163 -0.06 35.97 7.17
CA SER A 163 -1.05 35.90 6.10
C SER A 163 -0.56 36.63 4.85
N TYR A 164 -1.08 36.17 3.71
CA TYR A 164 -0.71 36.60 2.37
C TYR A 164 -1.95 36.63 1.49
N THR A 165 -1.94 37.50 0.50
CA THR A 165 -2.99 37.59 -0.52
C THR A 165 -2.37 37.39 -1.90
N TYR A 166 -3.03 36.58 -2.73
CA TYR A 166 -2.68 36.40 -4.13
C TYR A 166 -3.87 36.70 -5.04
N THR A 167 -3.68 37.59 -6.01
CA THR A 167 -4.64 37.86 -7.09
C THR A 167 -4.16 37.17 -8.36
N PHE A 168 -4.99 36.32 -8.96
CA PHE A 168 -4.63 35.55 -10.14
C PHE A 168 -4.37 36.43 -11.35
N GLN A 169 -3.39 36.04 -12.16
CA GLN A 169 -3.09 36.64 -13.47
C GLN A 169 -4.15 36.19 -14.49
N GLN A 170 -4.55 34.92 -14.43
CA GLN A 170 -5.64 34.37 -15.22
C GLN A 170 -6.99 35.00 -14.81
N ASN A 171 -7.68 35.60 -15.77
CA ASN A 171 -9.09 35.97 -15.62
C ASN A 171 -9.97 34.80 -16.07
N ILE A 172 -10.93 34.40 -15.24
CA ILE A 172 -11.75 33.19 -15.49
C ILE A 172 -13.09 33.48 -16.19
N ALA A 173 -13.45 34.75 -16.44
CA ALA A 173 -14.79 35.07 -16.94
C ALA A 173 -15.10 34.57 -18.37
N ASP A 174 -14.07 34.45 -19.23
CA ASP A 174 -14.26 34.06 -20.64
C ASP A 174 -13.04 33.29 -21.20
N VAL A 175 -12.76 32.12 -20.63
CA VAL A 175 -11.67 31.24 -21.11
C VAL A 175 -12.18 30.37 -22.25
N THR A 176 -11.68 30.64 -23.47
CA THR A 176 -12.14 29.98 -24.71
C THR A 176 -11.07 29.18 -25.43
N ALA A 177 -9.78 29.38 -25.11
CA ALA A 177 -8.65 28.72 -25.75
C ALA A 177 -7.49 28.50 -24.75
N PRO A 178 -6.65 27.47 -24.95
CA PRO A 178 -6.80 26.40 -25.95
C PRO A 178 -7.90 25.39 -25.59
N VAL A 179 -8.32 25.38 -24.31
CA VAL A 179 -9.46 24.60 -23.80
C VAL A 179 -10.50 25.59 -23.29
N ALA A 180 -11.73 25.49 -23.78
CA ALA A 180 -12.82 26.35 -23.33
C ALA A 180 -13.36 25.89 -21.98
N VAL A 181 -13.47 26.82 -21.03
CA VAL A 181 -14.08 26.60 -19.71
C VAL A 181 -15.03 27.75 -19.43
N ALA A 182 -16.33 27.48 -19.58
CA ALA A 182 -17.37 28.45 -19.28
C ALA A 182 -17.51 28.62 -17.77
N TYR A 183 -17.18 29.80 -17.25
CA TYR A 183 -17.35 30.11 -15.83
C TYR A 183 -18.82 30.06 -15.42
N ASN A 184 -19.07 29.43 -14.28
CA ASN A 184 -20.36 29.36 -13.62
C ASN A 184 -20.16 29.55 -12.12
N ASP A 185 -20.76 30.60 -11.57
CA ASP A 185 -20.65 30.96 -10.15
C ASP A 185 -21.38 29.99 -9.22
N GLU A 186 -22.32 29.20 -9.74
CA GLU A 186 -22.97 28.09 -9.02
C GLU A 186 -22.10 26.82 -8.97
N PHE A 187 -21.06 26.72 -9.81
CA PHE A 187 -20.15 25.58 -9.76
C PHE A 187 -18.99 25.85 -8.80
N THR A 188 -18.64 24.82 -8.03
CA THR A 188 -17.51 24.86 -7.11
C THR A 188 -16.23 25.14 -7.88
N GLN A 189 -15.43 26.05 -7.35
CA GLN A 189 -14.09 26.39 -7.83
C GLN A 189 -13.07 25.83 -6.84
N ARG A 190 -11.91 25.41 -7.35
CA ARG A 190 -10.76 24.97 -6.57
C ARG A 190 -9.56 25.84 -6.88
N ALA A 191 -9.04 26.53 -5.87
CA ALA A 191 -7.73 27.15 -5.92
C ALA A 191 -6.69 26.19 -5.35
N THR A 192 -5.51 26.11 -5.96
CA THR A 192 -4.38 25.32 -5.46
C THR A 192 -3.14 26.18 -5.31
N LEU A 193 -2.29 25.82 -4.36
CA LEU A 193 -0.97 26.40 -4.12
C LEU A 193 0.06 25.28 -4.15
N GLU A 194 1.16 25.49 -4.86
CA GLU A 194 2.40 24.72 -4.70
C GLU A 194 3.56 25.66 -4.37
N LEU A 195 4.26 25.36 -3.28
CA LEU A 195 5.43 26.11 -2.84
C LEU A 195 6.58 25.14 -2.64
N GLU A 196 7.62 25.28 -3.46
CA GLU A 196 8.85 24.51 -3.33
C GLU A 196 9.94 25.36 -2.69
N LEU A 197 10.46 24.90 -1.56
CA LEU A 197 11.63 25.46 -0.89
C LEU A 197 12.77 24.44 -0.93
N PRO A 198 14.03 24.86 -0.71
CA PRO A 198 15.18 23.96 -0.81
C PRO A 198 15.15 22.73 0.13
N LYS A 199 14.30 22.73 1.16
CA LYS A 199 14.25 21.67 2.20
C LYS A 199 12.92 20.92 2.26
N PHE A 200 11.83 21.50 1.78
CA PHE A 200 10.49 20.92 1.85
C PHE A 200 9.58 21.62 0.84
N ALA A 201 8.50 20.93 0.47
CA ALA A 201 7.42 21.51 -0.33
C ALA A 201 6.16 21.59 0.52
N ALA A 202 5.28 22.53 0.18
CA ALA A 202 3.95 22.66 0.75
C ALA A 202 2.92 22.75 -0.37
N ASN A 203 1.81 22.05 -0.20
CA ASN A 203 0.62 22.19 -1.02
C ASN A 203 -0.54 22.71 -0.17
N ALA A 204 -1.53 23.29 -0.83
CA ALA A 204 -2.80 23.65 -0.23
C ALA A 204 -3.86 23.72 -1.33
N HIS A 205 -5.11 23.49 -0.96
CA HIS A 205 -6.25 23.71 -1.84
C HIS A 205 -7.39 24.43 -1.09
N PHE A 206 -8.29 25.04 -1.85
CA PHE A 206 -9.49 25.68 -1.32
C PHE A 206 -10.65 25.50 -2.28
N ASP A 207 -11.71 24.84 -1.82
CA ASP A 207 -12.95 24.63 -2.57
C ASP A 207 -14.03 25.59 -2.06
N TRP A 208 -14.65 26.32 -2.98
CA TRP A 208 -15.76 27.22 -2.64
C TRP A 208 -16.72 27.39 -3.80
N GLN A 209 -17.97 27.74 -3.50
CA GLN A 209 -18.96 28.15 -4.49
C GLN A 209 -19.01 29.69 -4.57
N PRO A 210 -18.64 30.33 -5.70
CA PRO A 210 -18.61 31.78 -5.80
C PRO A 210 -19.95 32.49 -5.56
N SER A 211 -21.07 31.91 -5.98
CA SER A 211 -22.40 32.53 -5.88
C SER A 211 -22.87 32.72 -4.43
N THR A 212 -22.42 31.85 -3.52
CA THR A 212 -22.83 31.84 -2.11
C THR A 212 -21.70 32.17 -1.14
N GLY A 213 -20.43 32.00 -1.56
CA GLY A 213 -19.26 32.06 -0.71
C GLY A 213 -19.14 30.86 0.25
N MET A 214 -19.96 29.82 0.08
CA MET A 214 -19.93 28.64 0.94
C MET A 214 -18.74 27.73 0.60
N THR A 215 -18.14 27.13 1.62
CA THR A 215 -17.07 26.14 1.52
C THR A 215 -17.54 24.74 1.97
N ASP A 216 -18.72 24.67 2.58
CA ASP A 216 -19.37 23.46 3.05
C ASP A 216 -20.77 23.32 2.43
N GLY A 217 -21.29 22.10 2.36
CA GLY A 217 -22.61 21.85 1.75
C GLY A 217 -22.71 22.17 0.26
N ILE A 218 -21.58 22.29 -0.43
CA ILE A 218 -21.44 22.52 -1.88
C ILE A 218 -21.15 21.20 -2.62
N GLN A 219 -21.23 21.21 -3.95
CA GLN A 219 -20.78 20.08 -4.77
C GLN A 219 -19.26 19.92 -4.65
N THR A 220 -18.78 18.69 -4.41
CA THR A 220 -17.36 18.36 -4.30
C THR A 220 -16.99 17.17 -5.18
N ARG A 221 -15.69 16.88 -5.29
CA ARG A 221 -15.17 15.64 -5.92
C ARG A 221 -14.01 15.07 -5.10
N ASN A 222 -14.28 14.81 -3.83
CA ASN A 222 -13.31 14.20 -2.91
C ASN A 222 -13.60 12.70 -2.86
N VAL A 223 -12.78 11.92 -3.57
CA VAL A 223 -13.05 10.50 -3.89
C VAL A 223 -12.10 9.54 -3.17
N VAL A 224 -10.83 9.91 -3.02
CA VAL A 224 -9.78 9.10 -2.37
C VAL A 224 -9.02 9.96 -1.37
N ALA A 225 -8.40 9.32 -0.38
CA ALA A 225 -7.56 9.95 0.63
C ALA A 225 -6.13 9.40 0.51
N ILE A 226 -5.12 10.25 0.71
CA ILE A 226 -3.71 9.86 0.52
C ILE A 226 -3.25 8.83 1.56
N GLU A 227 -3.88 8.83 2.73
CA GLU A 227 -3.62 7.88 3.82
C GLU A 227 -3.86 6.43 3.35
N THR A 228 -4.84 6.20 2.48
CA THR A 228 -5.08 4.89 1.90
C THR A 228 -3.90 4.48 1.01
N CYS A 229 -3.34 5.41 0.23
CA CYS A 229 -2.19 5.17 -0.63
C CYS A 229 -0.93 4.81 0.16
N TYR A 230 -0.73 5.42 1.34
CA TYR A 230 0.40 5.13 2.25
C TYR A 230 0.38 3.73 2.85
N THR A 231 -0.70 2.96 2.66
CA THR A 231 -0.69 1.52 2.95
C THR A 231 0.41 0.79 2.17
N CYS A 232 0.68 1.22 0.93
CA CYS A 232 1.70 0.62 0.05
C CYS A 232 2.87 1.57 -0.24
N HIS A 233 2.60 2.87 -0.30
CA HIS A 233 3.57 3.88 -0.70
C HIS A 233 4.33 4.46 0.49
N GLN A 234 5.65 4.43 0.41
CA GLN A 234 6.47 5.37 1.17
C GLN A 234 6.08 6.82 0.77
N PRO A 235 5.92 7.76 1.71
CA PRO A 235 5.44 9.10 1.39
C PRO A 235 6.23 9.81 0.30
N GLU A 236 7.56 9.64 0.28
CA GLU A 236 8.44 10.22 -0.73
C GLU A 236 8.17 9.70 -2.15
N SER A 237 7.63 8.48 -2.28
CA SER A 237 7.29 7.90 -3.59
C SER A 237 6.07 8.57 -4.24
N LEU A 238 5.27 9.30 -3.46
CA LEU A 238 4.13 10.08 -3.94
C LEU A 238 4.43 11.58 -4.04
N ALA A 239 5.64 12.00 -3.68
CA ALA A 239 6.12 13.38 -3.85
C ALA A 239 6.61 13.60 -5.31
N PHE A 240 5.67 13.72 -6.24
CA PHE A 240 5.97 13.76 -7.68
C PHE A 240 6.50 15.12 -8.16
N HIS A 241 6.96 15.13 -9.42
CA HIS A 241 7.46 16.32 -10.11
C HIS A 241 8.65 17.02 -9.43
N GLY A 242 9.55 16.22 -8.84
CA GLY A 242 10.70 16.73 -8.08
C GLY A 242 10.41 16.98 -6.60
N GLY A 243 9.30 16.46 -6.07
CA GLY A 243 8.93 16.58 -4.66
C GLY A 243 7.95 17.72 -4.35
N ARG A 244 7.58 18.53 -5.34
CA ARG A 244 6.75 19.73 -5.15
C ARG A 244 5.24 19.47 -5.02
N ARG A 245 4.76 18.31 -5.47
CA ARG A 245 3.34 17.95 -5.53
C ARG A 245 3.11 16.71 -4.69
N ILE A 246 2.26 16.83 -3.69
CA ILE A 246 2.03 15.85 -2.63
C ILE A 246 0.53 15.63 -2.47
N ASP A 247 -0.25 16.70 -2.30
CA ASP A 247 -1.69 16.61 -2.02
C ASP A 247 -2.47 16.10 -3.25
N ILE A 248 -3.41 15.19 -3.02
CA ILE A 248 -4.26 14.60 -4.08
C ILE A 248 -5.07 15.68 -4.79
N GLU A 249 -5.51 16.71 -4.05
CA GLU A 249 -6.31 17.79 -4.59
C GLU A 249 -5.53 18.64 -5.60
N ASN A 250 -4.22 18.81 -5.39
CA ASN A 250 -3.32 19.43 -6.35
C ASN A 250 -3.20 18.56 -7.61
N CYS A 251 -3.01 17.25 -7.45
CA CYS A 251 -2.96 16.31 -8.58
C CYS A 251 -4.23 16.39 -9.43
N ALA A 252 -5.41 16.28 -8.80
CA ALA A 252 -6.71 16.29 -9.48
C ALA A 252 -7.04 17.63 -10.16
N SER A 253 -6.40 18.74 -9.74
CA SER A 253 -6.56 20.05 -10.37
C SER A 253 -5.82 20.20 -11.71
N CYS A 254 -4.75 19.42 -11.94
CA CYS A 254 -3.96 19.44 -13.18
C CYS A 254 -4.14 18.18 -14.03
N HIS A 255 -4.27 17.01 -13.43
CA HIS A 255 -4.53 15.75 -14.13
C HIS A 255 -6.01 15.64 -14.50
N THR A 256 -6.45 16.52 -15.40
CA THR A 256 -7.84 16.68 -15.83
C THR A 256 -8.20 15.76 -17.01
N ALA A 257 -9.50 15.57 -17.24
CA ALA A 257 -10.02 14.72 -18.33
C ALA A 257 -9.59 15.17 -19.73
N THR A 258 -9.22 16.45 -19.89
CA THR A 258 -8.74 17.02 -21.16
C THR A 258 -7.22 16.95 -21.31
N SER A 259 -6.50 16.44 -20.32
CA SER A 259 -5.04 16.44 -20.29
C SER A 259 -4.43 15.14 -20.83
N GLY A 260 -3.38 15.28 -21.64
CA GLY A 260 -2.63 14.17 -22.24
C GLY A 260 -1.13 14.44 -22.36
N ASP A 261 -0.36 13.35 -22.48
CA ASP A 261 1.06 13.40 -22.83
C ASP A 261 1.20 13.41 -24.36
N PRO A 262 1.76 14.49 -24.97
CA PRO A 262 1.83 14.59 -26.42
C PRO A 262 2.77 13.57 -27.07
N GLU A 263 3.85 13.17 -26.40
CA GLU A 263 4.80 12.21 -26.97
C GLU A 263 4.24 10.78 -26.98
N SER A 264 3.49 10.37 -25.96
CA SER A 264 2.84 9.04 -25.97
C SER A 264 1.43 9.03 -26.56
N GLY A 265 0.74 10.17 -26.59
CA GLY A 265 -0.69 10.28 -26.90
C GLY A 265 -1.62 9.73 -25.80
N ASN A 266 -1.07 9.29 -24.66
CA ASN A 266 -1.87 8.75 -23.58
C ASN A 266 -2.52 9.86 -22.75
N SER A 267 -3.74 9.61 -22.26
CA SER A 267 -4.37 10.47 -21.27
C SER A 267 -3.57 10.48 -19.98
N VAL A 268 -3.44 11.66 -19.37
CA VAL A 268 -2.92 11.83 -18.02
C VAL A 268 -4.02 12.31 -17.07
N ASP A 269 -5.29 12.06 -17.40
CA ASP A 269 -6.41 12.23 -16.46
C ASP A 269 -6.15 11.44 -15.18
N PHE A 270 -6.46 12.02 -14.02
CA PHE A 270 -6.13 11.42 -12.72
C PHE A 270 -6.72 10.02 -12.58
N THR A 271 -7.95 9.81 -13.03
CA THR A 271 -8.61 8.50 -12.96
C THR A 271 -7.97 7.51 -13.91
N TYR A 272 -7.78 7.89 -15.18
CA TYR A 272 -7.17 7.02 -16.18
C TYR A 272 -5.75 6.61 -15.80
N MET A 273 -4.92 7.60 -15.46
CA MET A 273 -3.50 7.46 -15.18
C MET A 273 -3.28 6.52 -13.99
N ILE A 274 -3.93 6.76 -12.85
CA ILE A 274 -3.73 5.96 -11.64
C ILE A 274 -4.18 4.52 -11.87
N HIS A 275 -5.32 4.29 -12.53
CA HIS A 275 -5.76 2.95 -12.88
C HIS A 275 -4.80 2.24 -13.83
N ALA A 276 -4.30 2.93 -14.87
CA ALA A 276 -3.40 2.35 -15.86
C ALA A 276 -2.03 1.99 -15.26
N ILE A 277 -1.48 2.84 -14.39
CA ILE A 277 -0.24 2.59 -13.65
C ILE A 277 -0.36 1.33 -12.80
N HIS A 278 -1.42 1.22 -11.98
CA HIS A 278 -1.59 0.08 -11.07
C HIS A 278 -2.08 -1.18 -11.78
N LYS A 279 -2.64 -1.07 -12.98
CA LYS A 279 -2.88 -2.27 -13.80
C LYS A 279 -1.56 -2.87 -14.31
N GLY A 280 -0.58 -2.03 -14.57
CA GLY A 280 0.82 -2.40 -14.74
C GLY A 280 1.07 -3.50 -15.77
N SER A 281 1.87 -4.49 -15.38
CA SER A 281 2.23 -5.66 -16.20
C SER A 281 1.04 -6.52 -16.60
N GLU A 282 -0.06 -6.44 -15.87
CA GLU A 282 -1.29 -7.17 -16.13
C GLU A 282 -2.25 -6.40 -17.07
N ARG A 283 -1.83 -5.23 -17.60
CA ARG A 283 -2.64 -4.43 -18.53
C ARG A 283 -2.57 -5.01 -19.94
N MET A 284 -3.69 -5.57 -20.40
CA MET A 284 -3.77 -6.32 -21.66
C MET A 284 -4.91 -5.80 -22.54
N THR A 285 -4.78 -5.96 -23.86
CA THR A 285 -5.83 -5.67 -24.85
C THR A 285 -6.08 -6.86 -25.76
N SER A 286 -7.28 -7.00 -26.31
CA SER A 286 -7.57 -8.07 -27.26
C SER A 286 -7.31 -7.66 -28.71
N THR A 287 -6.56 -8.48 -29.43
CA THR A 287 -6.39 -8.42 -30.89
C THR A 287 -6.95 -9.68 -31.56
N ALA A 288 -6.78 -9.82 -32.87
CA ALA A 288 -7.17 -11.03 -33.60
C ALA A 288 -6.33 -12.27 -33.19
N GLU A 289 -5.13 -12.04 -32.66
CA GLU A 289 -4.17 -13.04 -32.23
C GLU A 289 -4.37 -13.49 -30.77
N GLY A 290 -5.21 -12.79 -30.01
CA GLY A 290 -5.50 -13.08 -28.60
C GLY A 290 -5.34 -11.85 -27.70
N MET A 291 -5.10 -12.07 -26.42
CA MET A 291 -4.73 -10.99 -25.49
C MET A 291 -3.24 -10.68 -25.66
N VAL A 292 -2.91 -9.40 -25.81
CA VAL A 292 -1.52 -8.91 -25.92
C VAL A 292 -1.25 -7.81 -24.89
N PRO A 293 0.00 -7.62 -24.45
CA PRO A 293 0.37 -6.52 -23.55
C PRO A 293 -0.02 -5.15 -24.11
N ALA A 294 -0.54 -4.30 -23.23
CA ALA A 294 -0.92 -2.92 -23.54
C ALA A 294 -0.38 -1.97 -22.44
N PRO A 295 0.95 -1.91 -22.27
CA PRO A 295 1.57 -1.11 -21.21
C PRO A 295 1.19 0.36 -21.35
N TYR A 296 0.99 1.02 -20.21
CA TYR A 296 0.79 2.45 -20.15
C TYR A 296 2.15 3.14 -20.07
N LYS A 297 2.43 4.05 -21.01
CA LYS A 297 3.71 4.75 -21.10
C LYS A 297 3.48 6.25 -21.11
N VAL A 298 4.31 7.00 -20.41
CA VAL A 298 4.32 8.48 -20.44
C VAL A 298 5.75 8.94 -20.65
N ILE A 299 5.96 9.92 -21.52
CA ILE A 299 7.27 10.54 -21.72
C ILE A 299 7.35 11.79 -20.86
N GLY A 300 8.18 11.74 -19.83
CA GLY A 300 8.28 12.76 -18.80
C GLY A 300 9.32 13.83 -19.09
N TYR A 301 9.71 14.53 -18.02
CA TYR A 301 10.67 15.62 -18.06
C TYR A 301 11.99 15.20 -18.72
N GLY A 302 12.43 15.96 -19.73
CA GLY A 302 13.69 15.73 -20.43
C GLY A 302 13.70 14.53 -21.38
N GLY A 303 12.53 14.01 -21.78
CA GLY A 303 12.40 12.85 -22.66
C GLY A 303 12.55 11.50 -21.94
N GLY A 304 12.39 11.47 -20.61
CA GLY A 304 12.46 10.25 -19.83
C GLY A 304 11.25 9.35 -20.07
N VAL A 305 11.46 8.14 -20.58
CA VAL A 305 10.38 7.15 -20.78
C VAL A 305 9.99 6.56 -19.42
N HIS A 306 8.74 6.75 -19.01
CA HIS A 306 8.15 6.05 -17.88
C HIS A 306 7.26 4.92 -18.40
N ASP A 307 7.81 3.70 -18.43
CA ASP A 307 7.08 2.49 -18.81
C ASP A 307 6.46 1.85 -17.56
N TYR A 308 5.14 1.95 -17.43
CA TYR A 308 4.43 1.34 -16.31
C TYR A 308 4.08 -0.13 -16.56
N GLY A 309 4.46 -0.70 -17.72
CA GLY A 309 4.33 -2.13 -17.99
C GLY A 309 5.14 -3.03 -17.04
N ASP A 310 6.14 -2.46 -16.34
CA ASP A 310 6.94 -3.18 -15.36
C ASP A 310 6.36 -3.12 -13.93
N VAL A 311 5.26 -2.39 -13.72
CA VAL A 311 4.61 -2.30 -12.39
C VAL A 311 3.92 -3.61 -12.05
N GLU A 312 4.33 -4.22 -10.95
CA GLU A 312 3.71 -5.41 -10.38
C GLU A 312 2.84 -5.04 -9.18
N TYR A 313 1.53 -4.91 -9.39
CA TYR A 313 0.60 -4.55 -8.33
C TYR A 313 0.50 -5.69 -7.29
N PRO A 314 0.67 -5.41 -5.98
CA PRO A 314 0.86 -6.48 -4.99
C PRO A 314 -0.43 -7.21 -4.59
N GLN A 315 -1.61 -6.63 -4.82
CA GLN A 315 -2.85 -7.23 -4.35
C GLN A 315 -3.26 -8.46 -5.16
N ASN A 316 -3.69 -9.51 -4.45
CA ASN A 316 -4.35 -10.66 -5.04
C ASN A 316 -5.62 -11.00 -4.23
N PRO A 317 -6.81 -10.92 -4.85
CA PRO A 317 -7.04 -10.50 -6.24
C PRO A 317 -6.84 -8.99 -6.44
N ALA A 318 -6.43 -8.56 -7.64
CA ALA A 318 -6.25 -7.15 -8.00
C ALA A 318 -7.56 -6.41 -8.38
N ALA A 319 -8.73 -6.99 -8.07
CA ALA A 319 -10.04 -6.43 -8.38
C ALA A 319 -10.73 -5.81 -7.15
N ASP A 320 -10.02 -5.70 -6.03
CA ASP A 320 -10.54 -5.07 -4.82
C ASP A 320 -10.40 -3.55 -4.90
N CYS A 321 -11.50 -2.89 -5.24
CA CYS A 321 -11.53 -1.43 -5.37
C CYS A 321 -11.25 -0.72 -4.03
N THR A 322 -11.48 -1.40 -2.89
CA THR A 322 -11.33 -0.80 -1.55
C THR A 322 -9.88 -0.53 -1.17
N ALA A 323 -8.92 -1.04 -1.96
CA ALA A 323 -7.51 -0.69 -1.89
C ALA A 323 -7.24 0.82 -1.99
N CYS A 324 -8.11 1.55 -2.69
CA CYS A 324 -8.04 3.01 -2.85
C CYS A 324 -9.39 3.68 -2.52
N HIS A 325 -10.50 3.06 -2.92
CA HIS A 325 -11.85 3.57 -2.72
C HIS A 325 -12.43 3.11 -1.38
N VAL A 326 -11.99 3.77 -0.31
CA VAL A 326 -12.48 3.52 1.05
C VAL A 326 -13.78 4.29 1.28
N GLU A 327 -14.85 3.55 1.57
CA GLU A 327 -16.15 4.09 1.98
C GLU A 327 -16.35 3.93 3.50
N GLY A 328 -17.29 4.69 4.09
CA GLY A 328 -17.68 4.53 5.49
C GLY A 328 -17.49 5.79 6.33
N GLU A 329 -17.36 5.60 7.65
CA GLU A 329 -17.16 6.71 8.59
C GLU A 329 -15.77 7.33 8.39
N ASN A 330 -15.70 8.65 8.21
CA ASN A 330 -14.50 9.42 7.87
C ASN A 330 -13.96 9.23 6.44
N ALA A 331 -14.69 8.54 5.55
CA ALA A 331 -14.35 8.49 4.14
C ALA A 331 -14.54 9.86 3.45
N PRO A 332 -13.86 10.12 2.32
CA PRO A 332 -14.14 11.27 1.47
C PRO A 332 -15.63 11.37 1.10
N ALA A 333 -16.16 12.60 1.01
CA ALA A 333 -17.59 12.85 0.84
C ALA A 333 -18.20 12.26 -0.45
N ASN A 334 -17.37 11.94 -1.46
CA ASN A 334 -17.77 11.34 -2.73
C ASN A 334 -17.05 10.00 -2.97
N ALA A 335 -16.70 9.28 -1.89
CA ALA A 335 -16.00 8.00 -1.96
C ALA A 335 -16.74 6.93 -2.78
N ASP A 336 -18.08 7.03 -2.88
CA ASP A 336 -18.95 6.11 -3.63
C ASP A 336 -18.95 6.38 -5.15
N LEU A 337 -18.27 7.42 -5.64
CA LEU A 337 -18.29 7.81 -7.05
C LEU A 337 -17.82 6.69 -8.01
N PHE A 338 -16.93 5.80 -7.57
CA PHE A 338 -16.47 4.67 -8.39
C PHE A 338 -17.59 3.65 -8.72
N LYS A 339 -18.71 3.69 -8.00
CA LYS A 339 -19.92 2.88 -8.24
C LYS A 339 -21.00 3.62 -9.02
N ALA A 340 -20.79 4.89 -9.36
CA ALA A 340 -21.82 5.73 -9.97
C ALA A 340 -22.07 5.43 -11.46
N ASP A 341 -21.25 4.58 -12.10
CA ASP A 341 -21.36 4.21 -13.51
C ASP A 341 -21.34 5.44 -14.47
N LEU A 342 -20.50 6.44 -14.18
CA LEU A 342 -20.42 7.72 -14.91
C LEU A 342 -19.19 7.87 -15.83
N SER A 343 -18.31 6.87 -15.94
CA SER A 343 -17.05 7.03 -16.69
C SER A 343 -16.62 5.78 -17.44
N ASN A 344 -16.59 5.87 -18.77
CA ASN A 344 -15.94 4.87 -19.63
C ASN A 344 -14.41 4.88 -19.45
N THR A 345 -13.81 6.07 -19.33
CA THR A 345 -12.34 6.23 -19.23
C THR A 345 -11.78 5.62 -17.96
N ALA A 346 -12.54 5.62 -16.86
CA ALA A 346 -12.16 4.93 -15.62
C ALA A 346 -11.97 3.41 -15.85
N CYS A 347 -12.86 2.78 -16.63
CA CYS A 347 -12.75 1.38 -17.00
C CYS A 347 -11.56 1.15 -17.95
N ILE A 348 -11.45 1.97 -19.00
CA ILE A 348 -10.42 1.85 -20.05
C ILE A 348 -9.01 2.00 -19.47
N GLY A 349 -8.83 2.78 -18.39
CA GLY A 349 -7.58 2.85 -17.65
C GLY A 349 -7.02 1.47 -17.32
N CYS A 350 -7.85 0.55 -16.81
CA CYS A 350 -7.46 -0.84 -16.51
C CYS A 350 -7.65 -1.81 -17.69
N HIS A 351 -8.72 -1.63 -18.46
CA HIS A 351 -9.26 -2.67 -19.33
C HIS A 351 -9.06 -2.42 -20.83
N THR A 352 -8.44 -1.29 -21.17
CA THR A 352 -8.34 -0.75 -22.53
C THR A 352 -9.70 -0.59 -23.21
N GLU A 353 -9.72 -0.14 -24.45
CA GLU A 353 -10.95 -0.02 -25.24
C GLU A 353 -11.48 -1.37 -25.72
N LYS A 354 -10.64 -2.42 -25.70
CA LYS A 354 -11.01 -3.76 -26.15
C LYS A 354 -10.63 -4.82 -25.10
N PRO A 355 -11.42 -4.92 -24.02
CA PRO A 355 -11.12 -5.82 -22.90
C PRO A 355 -11.24 -7.31 -23.19
N SER A 356 -11.96 -7.70 -24.24
CA SER A 356 -12.06 -9.10 -24.64
C SER A 356 -12.25 -9.26 -26.15
N SER A 357 -12.08 -10.48 -26.64
CA SER A 357 -12.26 -10.84 -28.06
C SER A 357 -13.66 -10.53 -28.59
N ASN A 358 -14.64 -10.46 -27.69
CA ASN A 358 -16.05 -10.28 -28.04
C ASN A 358 -16.51 -8.82 -27.93
N HIS A 359 -15.67 -7.92 -27.41
CA HIS A 359 -15.99 -6.50 -27.37
C HIS A 359 -15.79 -5.86 -28.76
N SER A 360 -16.79 -5.08 -29.16
CA SER A 360 -16.80 -4.29 -30.40
C SER A 360 -17.25 -2.84 -30.20
N SER A 361 -17.65 -2.48 -28.97
CA SER A 361 -18.06 -1.12 -28.57
C SER A 361 -17.16 -0.63 -27.43
N THR A 362 -16.90 0.68 -27.40
CA THR A 362 -16.15 1.37 -26.33
C THR A 362 -17.05 2.11 -25.35
N ASN A 363 -18.38 2.11 -25.57
CA ASN A 363 -19.34 2.69 -24.63
C ASN A 363 -19.63 1.71 -23.49
N CYS A 364 -18.71 1.65 -22.51
CA CYS A 364 -18.78 0.72 -21.38
C CYS A 364 -20.10 0.84 -20.62
N MET A 365 -20.51 2.07 -20.26
CA MET A 365 -21.69 2.32 -19.42
C MET A 365 -23.01 2.00 -20.13
N ALA A 366 -23.05 1.89 -21.46
CA ALA A 366 -24.23 1.40 -22.18
C ALA A 366 -24.51 -0.10 -21.92
N CYS A 367 -23.54 -0.86 -21.42
CA CYS A 367 -23.71 -2.29 -21.13
C CYS A 367 -23.48 -2.64 -19.65
N HIS A 368 -22.48 -2.00 -19.04
CA HIS A 368 -21.99 -2.27 -17.70
C HIS A 368 -22.46 -1.20 -16.71
N ASN A 369 -23.77 -1.11 -16.51
CA ASN A 369 -24.40 -0.21 -15.55
C ASN A 369 -25.40 -0.97 -14.67
N ALA A 370 -25.80 -0.38 -13.54
CA ALA A 370 -26.71 -1.01 -12.58
C ALA A 370 -28.21 -0.90 -12.92
N THR A 371 -28.61 -0.01 -13.84
CA THR A 371 -30.03 0.34 -14.07
C THR A 371 -30.69 -0.41 -15.22
N ASP A 372 -30.00 -0.50 -16.36
CA ASP A 372 -30.41 -1.20 -17.58
C ASP A 372 -29.20 -1.97 -18.12
N THR A 373 -28.81 -2.99 -17.35
CA THR A 373 -27.63 -3.81 -17.64
C THR A 373 -27.85 -4.63 -18.91
N TYR A 374 -26.83 -4.69 -19.78
CA TYR A 374 -26.88 -5.58 -20.94
C TYR A 374 -27.06 -7.04 -20.52
N PRO A 375 -27.95 -7.82 -21.17
CA PRO A 375 -28.24 -9.19 -20.78
C PRO A 375 -26.98 -10.07 -20.67
N GLY A 376 -26.86 -10.74 -19.53
CA GLY A 376 -25.77 -11.67 -19.26
C GLY A 376 -24.53 -11.04 -18.60
N THR A 377 -24.49 -9.72 -18.36
CA THR A 377 -23.39 -9.08 -17.60
C THR A 377 -23.90 -8.34 -16.36
N GLY A 378 -23.06 -7.47 -15.79
CA GLY A 378 -23.30 -6.62 -14.63
C GLY A 378 -22.52 -5.31 -14.75
N ASN A 379 -22.82 -4.36 -13.86
CA ASN A 379 -21.96 -3.19 -13.63
C ASN A 379 -20.62 -3.59 -12.97
N ALA A 380 -19.71 -2.64 -12.86
CA ALA A 380 -18.38 -2.88 -12.30
C ALA A 380 -18.44 -3.42 -10.87
N GLU A 381 -19.29 -2.86 -10.00
CA GLU A 381 -19.45 -3.30 -8.62
C GLU A 381 -19.82 -4.79 -8.53
N LYS A 382 -20.84 -5.23 -9.29
CA LYS A 382 -21.23 -6.65 -9.32
C LYS A 382 -20.10 -7.53 -9.88
N ARG A 383 -19.45 -7.12 -10.98
CA ARG A 383 -18.48 -7.99 -11.66
C ARG A 383 -17.14 -8.11 -10.94
N HIS A 384 -16.68 -7.03 -10.30
CA HIS A 384 -15.56 -7.09 -9.36
C HIS A 384 -15.95 -7.82 -8.08
N GLY A 385 -17.17 -7.59 -7.57
CA GLY A 385 -17.73 -8.32 -6.43
C GLY A 385 -17.77 -9.83 -6.65
N ASP A 386 -18.09 -10.30 -7.86
CA ASP A 386 -18.03 -11.73 -8.21
C ASP A 386 -16.61 -12.31 -8.10
N VAL A 387 -15.56 -11.52 -8.41
CA VAL A 387 -14.16 -11.95 -8.21
C VAL A 387 -13.84 -12.02 -6.73
N MET A 388 -14.23 -11.02 -5.95
CA MET A 388 -14.01 -10.94 -4.51
C MET A 388 -14.76 -12.01 -3.73
N LYS A 389 -15.95 -12.42 -4.19
CA LYS A 389 -16.88 -13.32 -3.48
C LYS A 389 -16.21 -14.59 -2.97
N ARG A 390 -15.38 -15.24 -3.78
CA ARG A 390 -14.70 -16.48 -3.37
C ARG A 390 -13.72 -16.27 -2.20
N TYR A 391 -13.04 -15.12 -2.17
CA TYR A 391 -12.09 -14.80 -1.11
C TYR A 391 -12.84 -14.40 0.16
N LEU A 392 -13.85 -13.53 0.05
CA LEU A 392 -14.69 -13.10 1.17
C LEU A 392 -15.45 -14.27 1.81
N ASP A 393 -15.96 -15.21 1.01
CA ASP A 393 -16.55 -16.44 1.55
C ASP A 393 -15.49 -17.27 2.28
N SER A 394 -14.31 -17.47 1.67
CA SER A 394 -13.23 -18.28 2.22
C SER A 394 -12.61 -17.72 3.50
N GLN A 395 -12.78 -16.43 3.79
CA GLN A 395 -12.43 -15.82 5.08
C GLN A 395 -13.14 -16.49 6.27
N ASN A 396 -14.28 -17.13 6.02
CA ASN A 396 -15.07 -17.82 7.05
C ASN A 396 -14.89 -19.34 7.00
N TYR A 397 -14.06 -19.86 6.09
CA TYR A 397 -13.80 -21.29 5.99
C TYR A 397 -12.69 -21.69 6.98
N SER A 398 -12.79 -22.89 7.56
CA SER A 398 -11.83 -23.35 8.57
C SER A 398 -11.60 -24.86 8.52
N ALA A 399 -10.55 -25.31 9.20
CA ALA A 399 -10.26 -26.72 9.41
C ALA A 399 -10.59 -27.14 10.85
N LYS A 400 -11.34 -28.22 11.00
CA LYS A 400 -11.65 -28.83 12.29
C LYS A 400 -10.91 -30.15 12.44
N PHE A 401 -9.92 -30.17 13.33
CA PHE A 401 -9.17 -31.37 13.66
C PHE A 401 -9.76 -32.11 14.85
N THR A 402 -9.77 -33.44 14.79
CA THR A 402 -10.15 -34.32 15.91
C THR A 402 -9.27 -35.57 15.93
N ASN A 403 -9.31 -36.33 17.02
CA ASN A 403 -8.62 -37.63 17.14
C ASN A 403 -7.11 -37.59 16.85
N VAL A 404 -6.45 -36.46 17.15
CA VAL A 404 -5.00 -36.28 16.97
C VAL A 404 -4.24 -37.16 17.95
N LYS A 405 -3.42 -38.08 17.45
CA LYS A 405 -2.62 -39.00 18.27
C LYS A 405 -1.43 -39.56 17.51
N VAL A 406 -0.47 -40.10 18.26
CA VAL A 406 0.60 -40.93 17.70
C VAL A 406 0.39 -42.37 18.17
N THR A 407 0.32 -43.31 17.23
CA THR A 407 0.25 -44.74 17.52
C THR A 407 1.47 -45.42 16.92
N GLY A 408 2.34 -45.97 17.78
CA GLY A 408 3.66 -46.44 17.34
C GLY A 408 4.50 -45.26 16.85
N ASN A 409 4.88 -45.25 15.58
CA ASN A 409 5.61 -44.14 14.95
C ASN A 409 4.78 -43.40 13.89
N ALA A 410 3.45 -43.60 13.90
CA ALA A 410 2.53 -42.96 12.97
C ALA A 410 1.68 -41.92 13.69
N LEU A 411 1.72 -40.68 13.20
CA LEU A 411 0.74 -39.64 13.47
C LEU A 411 -0.57 -39.98 12.74
N THR A 412 -1.69 -39.93 13.47
CA THR A 412 -3.05 -40.02 12.93
C THR A 412 -3.92 -38.89 13.46
N PHE A 413 -4.85 -38.42 12.64
CA PHE A 413 -5.85 -37.42 12.99
C PHE A 413 -6.99 -37.41 11.96
N ASP A 414 -8.13 -36.86 12.37
CA ASP A 414 -9.26 -36.59 11.49
C ASP A 414 -9.34 -35.09 11.22
N VAL A 415 -9.72 -34.71 9.99
CA VAL A 415 -9.97 -33.31 9.60
C VAL A 415 -11.24 -33.17 8.77
N GLN A 416 -12.04 -32.16 9.11
CA GLN A 416 -13.11 -31.63 8.26
C GLN A 416 -12.74 -30.22 7.83
N ILE A 417 -13.03 -29.88 6.57
CA ILE A 417 -13.03 -28.48 6.13
C ILE A 417 -14.45 -27.98 6.29
N LEU A 418 -14.63 -26.83 6.91
CA LEU A 418 -15.93 -26.24 7.21
C LEU A 418 -16.12 -24.97 6.37
N ASP A 419 -17.33 -24.75 5.90
CA ASP A 419 -17.73 -23.48 5.27
C ASP A 419 -18.03 -22.39 6.32
N GLY A 420 -18.44 -21.20 5.86
CA GLY A 420 -18.79 -20.09 6.73
C GLY A 420 -19.99 -20.32 7.66
N ASN A 421 -20.77 -21.38 7.45
CA ASN A 421 -21.85 -21.79 8.36
C ASN A 421 -21.42 -22.88 9.35
N GLY A 422 -20.15 -23.30 9.31
CA GLY A 422 -19.63 -24.41 10.11
C GLY A 422 -20.02 -25.79 9.58
N GLU A 423 -20.53 -25.88 8.34
CA GLU A 423 -20.95 -27.14 7.73
C GLU A 423 -19.78 -27.82 7.01
N PRO A 424 -19.59 -29.14 7.15
CA PRO A 424 -18.49 -29.83 6.47
C PRO A 424 -18.62 -29.80 4.93
N VAL A 425 -17.52 -29.41 4.29
CA VAL A 425 -17.32 -29.31 2.84
C VAL A 425 -16.94 -30.68 2.28
N ALA A 426 -17.59 -31.10 1.19
CA ALA A 426 -17.33 -32.39 0.58
C ALA A 426 -16.03 -32.41 -0.24
N LYS A 427 -15.39 -33.58 -0.38
CA LYS A 427 -14.06 -33.71 -1.02
C LYS A 427 -13.98 -33.17 -2.44
N GLU A 428 -15.08 -33.21 -3.20
CA GLU A 428 -15.13 -32.73 -4.57
C GLU A 428 -14.99 -31.21 -4.68
N PHE A 429 -15.17 -30.47 -3.59
CA PHE A 429 -14.93 -29.02 -3.54
C PHE A 429 -13.49 -28.68 -3.14
N ILE A 430 -12.68 -29.66 -2.74
CA ILE A 430 -11.29 -29.43 -2.31
C ILE A 430 -10.38 -29.32 -3.54
N ALA A 431 -9.76 -28.15 -3.70
CA ALA A 431 -8.93 -27.84 -4.85
C ALA A 431 -7.52 -28.43 -4.71
N ASN A 432 -6.94 -28.88 -5.82
CA ASN A 432 -5.50 -29.00 -5.99
C ASN A 432 -5.08 -27.91 -6.97
N PRO A 433 -4.63 -26.74 -6.50
CA PRO A 433 -4.37 -25.58 -7.35
C PRO A 433 -3.39 -25.84 -8.50
N SER A 434 -2.45 -26.79 -8.35
CA SER A 434 -1.59 -27.23 -9.45
C SER A 434 -1.03 -28.64 -9.23
N LYS A 435 -0.35 -29.20 -10.25
CA LYS A 435 0.43 -30.45 -10.11
C LYS A 435 1.41 -30.47 -8.92
N TYR A 436 1.91 -29.30 -8.51
CA TYR A 436 2.90 -29.17 -7.43
C TYR A 436 2.29 -28.69 -6.11
N THR A 437 1.05 -28.20 -6.13
CA THR A 437 0.37 -27.62 -4.97
C THR A 437 -0.94 -28.35 -4.76
N LYS A 438 -0.95 -29.22 -3.74
CA LYS A 438 -2.11 -30.02 -3.36
C LYS A 438 -2.63 -29.55 -2.02
N SER A 439 -3.94 -29.52 -1.86
CA SER A 439 -4.55 -29.25 -0.54
C SER A 439 -4.08 -30.30 0.46
N SER A 440 -3.29 -29.86 1.43
CA SER A 440 -2.55 -30.73 2.33
C SER A 440 -2.58 -30.20 3.76
N ILE A 441 -2.54 -31.12 4.73
CA ILE A 441 -2.32 -30.79 6.13
C ILE A 441 -0.84 -30.95 6.46
N TYR A 442 -0.25 -29.95 7.10
CA TYR A 442 1.14 -29.95 7.50
C TYR A 442 1.27 -30.06 9.02
N PHE A 443 1.99 -31.07 9.49
CA PHE A 443 2.30 -31.23 10.91
C PHE A 443 3.67 -30.63 11.23
N SER A 444 3.77 -29.74 12.22
CA SER A 444 5.03 -29.13 12.66
C SER A 444 5.23 -29.30 14.16
N TRP A 445 6.48 -29.22 14.63
CA TRP A 445 6.86 -29.22 16.04
C TRP A 445 7.96 -28.18 16.30
N ASP A 446 8.22 -27.87 17.57
CA ASP A 446 9.13 -26.81 17.99
C ASP A 446 8.78 -25.46 17.30
N ILE A 447 7.47 -25.19 17.15
CA ILE A 447 6.94 -24.01 16.45
C ILE A 447 7.25 -22.70 17.20
N ASP A 448 7.51 -22.79 18.50
CA ASP A 448 7.96 -21.70 19.36
C ASP A 448 9.40 -21.25 19.03
N LYS A 449 10.13 -22.04 18.22
CA LYS A 449 11.50 -21.77 17.78
C LYS A 449 11.52 -21.31 16.32
N ASP A 450 11.88 -22.20 15.40
CA ASP A 450 12.11 -21.94 13.97
C ASP A 450 11.64 -23.12 13.09
N TYR A 451 10.65 -23.88 13.59
CA TYR A 451 10.07 -25.05 12.92
C TYR A 451 11.06 -26.23 12.75
N PRO A 452 10.58 -27.42 12.34
CA PRO A 452 11.46 -28.60 12.20
C PRO A 452 12.58 -28.38 11.18
N ALA A 453 13.76 -28.91 11.47
CA ALA A 453 14.90 -28.86 10.56
C ALA A 453 14.58 -29.45 9.17
N TYR A 454 15.22 -28.95 8.13
CA TYR A 454 15.03 -29.45 6.77
C TYR A 454 15.84 -30.73 6.51
N THR A 455 15.35 -31.88 6.99
CA THR A 455 15.93 -33.21 6.71
C THR A 455 14.99 -34.08 5.88
N ASP A 456 15.45 -35.23 5.40
CA ASP A 456 14.61 -36.11 4.57
C ASP A 456 13.31 -36.59 5.22
N THR A 457 13.29 -36.68 6.54
CA THR A 457 12.14 -37.15 7.32
C THR A 457 11.35 -36.03 7.99
N SER A 458 11.84 -34.78 7.94
CA SER A 458 11.22 -33.63 8.62
C SER A 458 11.11 -32.36 7.76
N LYS A 459 11.51 -32.40 6.49
CA LYS A 459 11.15 -31.37 5.50
C LYS A 459 9.63 -31.26 5.33
N TYR A 460 9.16 -30.09 4.89
CA TYR A 460 7.73 -29.83 4.73
C TYR A 460 6.98 -30.89 3.91
N SER A 461 7.61 -31.45 2.87
CA SER A 461 7.01 -32.49 2.03
C SER A 461 6.94 -33.87 2.70
N ALA A 462 7.76 -34.15 3.71
CA ALA A 462 7.65 -35.35 4.55
C ALA A 462 6.58 -35.20 5.63
N ARG A 463 6.26 -33.95 6.00
CA ARG A 463 5.29 -33.57 7.03
C ARG A 463 3.92 -33.15 6.48
N GLY A 464 3.78 -33.13 5.16
CA GLY A 464 2.56 -32.73 4.45
C GLY A 464 1.77 -33.95 3.98
N PHE A 465 0.47 -33.96 4.28
CA PHE A 465 -0.45 -35.04 3.93
C PHE A 465 -1.53 -34.48 3.01
N ALA A 466 -1.39 -34.73 1.71
CA ALA A 466 -2.38 -34.30 0.73
C ALA A 466 -3.70 -35.05 0.97
N LEU A 467 -4.82 -34.31 1.08
CA LEU A 467 -6.13 -34.87 1.37
C LEU A 467 -6.61 -35.86 0.29
N THR A 468 -6.12 -35.68 -0.94
CA THR A 468 -6.41 -36.51 -2.11
C THR A 468 -5.46 -37.70 -2.29
N ASN A 469 -4.40 -37.83 -1.48
CA ASN A 469 -3.47 -38.96 -1.56
C ASN A 469 -3.99 -40.15 -0.74
N THR A 470 -4.48 -41.18 -1.43
CA THR A 470 -5.07 -42.38 -0.81
C THR A 470 -4.08 -43.24 -0.02
N GLU A 471 -2.77 -43.02 -0.16
CA GLU A 471 -1.76 -43.72 0.65
C GLU A 471 -1.76 -43.25 2.11
N VAL A 472 -2.15 -41.99 2.37
CA VAL A 472 -2.11 -41.36 3.69
C VAL A 472 -3.46 -40.79 4.14
N SER A 473 -4.46 -40.74 3.27
CA SER A 473 -5.77 -40.13 3.52
C SER A 473 -6.90 -41.09 3.12
N THR A 474 -7.85 -41.28 4.02
CA THR A 474 -9.11 -41.98 3.75
C THR A 474 -10.28 -41.05 4.01
N TYR A 475 -11.34 -41.11 3.19
CA TYR A 475 -12.45 -40.17 3.27
C TYR A 475 -13.77 -40.88 3.59
N ASN A 476 -14.51 -40.32 4.56
CA ASN A 476 -15.83 -40.78 4.94
C ASN A 476 -16.91 -39.88 4.30
N GLU A 477 -17.63 -40.41 3.31
CA GLU A 477 -18.68 -39.67 2.57
C GLU A 477 -19.81 -39.14 3.45
N THR A 478 -20.21 -39.88 4.50
CA THR A 478 -21.36 -39.51 5.35
C THR A 478 -21.03 -38.33 6.27
N THR A 479 -19.81 -38.31 6.81
CA THR A 479 -19.37 -37.27 7.75
C THR A 479 -18.53 -36.19 7.07
N LYS A 480 -18.13 -36.41 5.82
CA LYS A 480 -17.19 -35.56 5.06
C LYS A 480 -15.88 -35.34 5.80
N THR A 481 -15.38 -36.40 6.43
CA THR A 481 -14.16 -36.37 7.25
C THR A 481 -13.04 -37.08 6.53
N PHE A 482 -11.86 -36.46 6.50
CA PHE A 482 -10.62 -37.10 6.08
C PHE A 482 -9.90 -37.65 7.31
N SER A 483 -9.62 -38.96 7.32
CA SER A 483 -8.78 -39.61 8.31
C SER A 483 -7.37 -39.80 7.75
N ILE A 484 -6.41 -39.13 8.38
CA ILE A 484 -5.01 -39.11 7.96
C ILE A 484 -4.20 -40.14 8.77
N ASP A 485 -3.35 -40.89 8.07
CA ASP A 485 -2.39 -41.83 8.64
C ASP A 485 -1.03 -41.68 7.95
N SER A 486 -0.02 -41.30 8.73
CA SER A 486 1.34 -41.07 8.24
C SER A 486 2.18 -42.33 8.04
N THR A 487 1.65 -43.54 8.28
CA THR A 487 2.38 -44.82 8.14
C THR A 487 3.05 -44.99 6.78
N ASN A 488 2.38 -44.59 5.69
CA ASN A 488 2.91 -44.68 4.32
C ASN A 488 3.60 -43.38 3.86
N SER A 489 3.98 -42.51 4.79
CA SER A 489 4.68 -41.26 4.50
C SER A 489 6.16 -41.35 4.82
N LYS A 490 6.92 -40.28 4.51
CA LYS A 490 8.32 -40.14 4.92
C LYS A 490 8.50 -39.50 6.31
N LEU A 491 7.41 -39.25 7.02
CA LEU A 491 7.45 -38.58 8.32
C LEU A 491 8.34 -39.35 9.30
N GLY A 492 9.36 -38.66 9.82
CA GLY A 492 10.09 -39.08 11.01
C GLY A 492 9.69 -38.20 12.18
N LEU A 493 8.93 -38.77 13.11
CA LEU A 493 8.57 -38.08 14.33
C LEU A 493 9.80 -37.93 15.25
N PRO A 494 9.86 -36.85 16.06
CA PRO A 494 10.80 -36.78 17.17
C PRO A 494 10.69 -38.01 18.08
N SER A 495 11.81 -38.43 18.66
CA SER A 495 11.84 -39.56 19.60
C SER A 495 10.97 -39.33 20.84
N ASP A 496 10.76 -38.06 21.19
CA ASP A 496 9.85 -37.62 22.23
C ASP A 496 9.13 -36.33 21.77
N LEU A 497 7.81 -36.39 21.76
CA LEU A 497 6.94 -35.24 21.46
C LEU A 497 6.48 -34.53 22.73
N GLU A 498 6.57 -35.17 23.90
CA GLU A 498 6.02 -34.65 25.14
C GLU A 498 6.56 -33.25 25.46
N GLY A 499 5.66 -32.31 25.74
CA GLY A 499 5.99 -30.92 26.05
C GLY A 499 6.47 -30.06 24.86
N LYS A 500 6.51 -30.61 23.63
CA LYS A 500 6.78 -29.82 22.42
C LYS A 500 5.54 -29.05 21.98
N SER A 501 5.75 -27.83 21.52
CA SER A 501 4.71 -27.06 20.83
C SER A 501 4.59 -27.53 19.39
N VAL A 502 3.40 -27.99 19.01
CA VAL A 502 3.09 -28.58 17.71
C VAL A 502 2.01 -27.78 16.99
N GLU A 503 1.95 -27.95 15.67
CA GLU A 503 0.98 -27.29 14.79
C GLU A 503 0.42 -28.27 13.76
N LEU A 504 -0.90 -28.20 13.53
CA LEU A 504 -1.56 -28.72 12.33
C LEU A 504 -2.04 -27.53 11.50
N PHE A 505 -1.42 -27.34 10.34
CA PHE A 505 -1.73 -26.28 9.40
C PHE A 505 -2.45 -26.83 8.17
N ALA A 506 -3.61 -26.24 7.84
CA ALA A 506 -4.39 -26.61 6.66
C ALA A 506 -4.05 -25.71 5.47
N GLY A 507 -3.08 -26.13 4.65
CA GLY A 507 -2.80 -25.50 3.36
C GLY A 507 -3.81 -25.95 2.31
N VAL A 508 -5.08 -25.58 2.51
CA VAL A 508 -6.24 -26.11 1.78
C VAL A 508 -6.99 -24.99 1.06
N ALA A 509 -7.35 -25.24 -0.20
CA ALA A 509 -8.17 -24.36 -1.01
C ALA A 509 -9.46 -25.06 -1.45
N THR A 510 -10.51 -24.28 -1.71
CA THR A 510 -11.81 -24.77 -2.20
C THR A 510 -12.20 -24.14 -3.53
N CYS A 511 -12.94 -24.87 -4.35
CA CYS A 511 -13.38 -24.44 -5.67
C CYS A 511 -14.70 -23.66 -5.66
N PHE A 512 -14.78 -22.68 -6.55
CA PHE A 512 -15.96 -21.86 -6.79
C PHE A 512 -16.35 -21.89 -8.26
N LYS A 513 -17.61 -21.54 -8.58
CA LYS A 513 -18.00 -21.34 -9.98
C LYS A 513 -17.27 -20.14 -10.56
N SER A 514 -16.83 -20.28 -11.80
CA SER A 514 -16.35 -19.14 -12.58
C SER A 514 -17.46 -18.10 -12.74
N SER A 515 -17.08 -16.84 -12.61
CA SER A 515 -17.95 -15.75 -12.99
C SER A 515 -17.97 -15.56 -14.51
N GLY A 516 -19.01 -14.93 -15.07
CA GLY A 516 -19.09 -14.72 -16.52
C GLY A 516 -20.52 -14.48 -17.02
N TYR A 517 -20.71 -14.69 -18.33
CA TYR A 517 -21.98 -14.44 -19.00
C TYR A 517 -23.12 -15.26 -18.40
N GLY A 518 -24.18 -14.59 -17.94
CA GLY A 518 -25.38 -15.21 -17.38
C GLY A 518 -25.20 -15.79 -15.96
N VAL A 519 -24.06 -15.55 -15.31
CA VAL A 519 -23.80 -16.00 -13.93
C VAL A 519 -24.39 -14.99 -12.95
N ALA A 520 -25.47 -15.38 -12.26
CA ALA A 520 -26.11 -14.56 -11.25
C ALA A 520 -25.21 -14.37 -10.03
N GLU A 521 -24.67 -15.46 -9.49
CA GLU A 521 -23.86 -15.47 -8.26
C GLU A 521 -22.69 -16.46 -8.38
N VAL A 522 -21.55 -16.08 -7.81
CA VAL A 522 -20.41 -16.98 -7.57
C VAL A 522 -20.65 -17.74 -6.28
N VAL A 523 -20.73 -19.06 -6.40
CA VAL A 523 -21.00 -19.99 -5.30
C VAL A 523 -19.97 -21.11 -5.27
N PRO A 524 -19.79 -21.80 -4.13
CA PRO A 524 -18.98 -23.02 -4.07
C PRO A 524 -19.42 -24.03 -5.13
N ALA A 525 -18.44 -24.71 -5.75
CA ALA A 525 -18.70 -25.75 -6.74
C ALA A 525 -17.68 -26.88 -6.64
N ALA A 526 -18.08 -28.06 -7.11
CA ALA A 526 -17.14 -29.15 -7.31
C ALA A 526 -16.02 -28.70 -8.27
N CYS A 527 -14.80 -29.10 -7.96
CA CYS A 527 -13.62 -28.84 -8.76
C CYS A 527 -13.67 -29.64 -10.07
N GLU A 528 -13.51 -28.94 -11.17
CA GLU A 528 -13.38 -29.42 -12.53
C GLU A 528 -11.92 -29.30 -12.93
N TYR A 529 -11.38 -30.38 -13.49
CA TYR A 529 -10.02 -30.45 -14.01
C TYR A 529 -10.07 -30.72 -15.50
N ASP A 530 -9.07 -30.23 -16.22
CA ASP A 530 -8.93 -30.47 -17.66
C ASP A 530 -8.85 -31.98 -17.93
N ALA A 531 -9.68 -32.45 -18.87
CA ALA A 531 -9.81 -33.88 -19.17
C ALA A 531 -8.52 -34.48 -19.77
N ASP A 532 -7.75 -33.68 -20.51
CA ASP A 532 -6.48 -34.08 -21.13
C ASP A 532 -5.28 -33.79 -20.21
N LYS A 533 -5.44 -32.87 -19.25
CA LYS A 533 -4.43 -32.45 -18.28
C LYS A 533 -5.02 -32.44 -16.86
N PRO A 534 -5.16 -33.61 -16.21
CA PRO A 534 -5.89 -33.75 -14.94
C PRO A 534 -5.29 -32.99 -13.74
N ASP A 535 -4.10 -32.41 -13.88
CA ASP A 535 -3.50 -31.53 -12.87
C ASP A 535 -3.78 -30.02 -13.09
N VAL A 536 -4.57 -29.68 -14.12
CA VAL A 536 -4.97 -28.30 -14.44
C VAL A 536 -6.38 -28.08 -13.93
N LEU A 537 -6.49 -27.28 -12.86
CA LEU A 537 -7.78 -26.86 -12.30
C LEU A 537 -8.44 -25.82 -13.23
N LEU A 538 -9.70 -26.05 -13.58
CA LEU A 538 -10.49 -25.16 -14.44
C LEU A 538 -11.30 -24.14 -13.63
N ASN A 539 -11.66 -24.48 -12.39
CA ASN A 539 -12.34 -23.55 -11.49
C ASN A 539 -11.37 -22.52 -10.91
N PRO A 540 -11.87 -21.31 -10.61
CA PRO A 540 -11.22 -20.49 -9.60
C PRO A 540 -11.26 -21.20 -8.24
N SER A 541 -10.20 -21.01 -7.47
CA SER A 541 -10.12 -21.47 -6.08
C SER A 541 -9.60 -20.35 -5.18
N ALA A 542 -9.86 -20.48 -3.89
CA ALA A 542 -9.32 -19.62 -2.84
C ALA A 542 -8.94 -20.49 -1.64
N TYR A 543 -7.88 -20.11 -0.93
CA TYR A 543 -7.49 -20.77 0.31
C TYR A 543 -8.45 -20.41 1.44
N ILE A 544 -8.75 -21.38 2.30
CA ILE A 544 -9.45 -21.11 3.56
C ILE A 544 -8.62 -20.14 4.41
N GLN A 545 -9.24 -19.36 5.29
CA GLN A 545 -8.53 -18.46 6.20
C GLN A 545 -8.85 -18.82 7.65
N ASP A 546 -7.94 -19.56 8.30
CA ASP A 546 -8.03 -19.90 9.70
C ASP A 546 -6.67 -19.82 10.40
N GLN A 547 -6.71 -19.92 11.73
CA GLN A 547 -5.48 -20.04 12.51
C GLN A 547 -5.10 -21.53 12.60
N PRO A 548 -3.82 -21.88 12.41
CA PRO A 548 -3.37 -23.26 12.60
C PRO A 548 -3.72 -23.78 13.99
N LEU A 549 -4.10 -25.06 14.10
CA LEU A 549 -4.30 -25.68 15.41
C LEU A 549 -2.94 -25.86 16.08
N ARG A 550 -2.69 -25.11 17.15
CA ARG A 550 -1.43 -25.10 17.91
C ARG A 550 -1.68 -25.54 19.36
N PHE A 551 -0.92 -26.53 19.81
CA PHE A 551 -1.02 -27.04 21.19
C PHE A 551 0.32 -27.59 21.67
N THR A 552 0.47 -27.75 22.98
CA THR A 552 1.59 -28.47 23.59
C THR A 552 1.22 -29.95 23.66
N TRP A 553 2.07 -30.81 23.10
CA TRP A 553 1.80 -32.25 23.06
C TRP A 553 1.89 -32.86 24.46
N ASN A 554 0.80 -33.50 24.91
CA ASN A 554 0.71 -34.20 26.21
C ASN A 554 0.27 -35.69 26.06
N GLY A 555 0.13 -36.17 24.82
CA GLY A 555 -0.30 -37.54 24.51
C GLY A 555 -1.77 -37.87 24.78
N THR A 556 -2.59 -36.94 25.28
CA THR A 556 -3.99 -37.20 25.68
C THR A 556 -5.02 -36.30 24.99
N ASP A 557 -4.73 -35.01 24.81
CA ASP A 557 -5.64 -34.04 24.20
C ASP A 557 -4.87 -32.90 23.51
N THR A 558 -5.61 -31.90 23.00
CA THR A 558 -5.06 -30.69 22.34
C THR A 558 -5.43 -29.41 23.10
N ASN A 559 -5.71 -29.51 24.40
CA ASN A 559 -6.24 -28.39 25.20
C ASN A 559 -5.14 -27.47 25.76
N GLU A 560 -3.93 -27.99 25.93
CA GLU A 560 -2.80 -27.19 26.43
C GLU A 560 -2.26 -26.29 25.32
N ALA A 561 -2.28 -24.98 25.54
CA ALA A 561 -1.80 -24.02 24.55
C ALA A 561 -0.31 -24.24 24.22
N ALA A 562 0.04 -24.07 22.94
CA ALA A 562 1.44 -24.04 22.52
C ALA A 562 2.17 -22.83 23.11
N LYS A 563 3.48 -22.97 23.32
CA LYS A 563 4.36 -21.82 23.55
C LYS A 563 4.38 -20.98 22.28
N VAL A 564 4.36 -19.66 22.44
CA VAL A 564 4.28 -18.71 21.33
C VAL A 564 5.69 -18.43 20.81
N ARG A 565 5.85 -18.43 19.49
CA ARG A 565 7.09 -18.00 18.83
C ARG A 565 7.29 -16.50 19.07
N ARG A 566 8.54 -16.06 19.19
CA ARG A 566 8.88 -14.63 19.23
C ARG A 566 8.23 -13.87 18.06
N SER A 567 7.78 -12.64 18.31
CA SER A 567 7.25 -11.76 17.26
C SER A 567 8.38 -11.33 16.31
N ILE A 568 8.12 -11.38 15.00
CA ILE A 568 9.10 -11.04 13.95
C ILE A 568 8.47 -10.10 12.93
N ILE A 569 7.41 -10.54 12.26
CA ILE A 569 6.65 -9.76 11.29
C ILE A 569 5.25 -9.48 11.83
N ASP A 570 4.64 -8.41 11.31
CA ASP A 570 3.23 -8.15 11.49
C ASP A 570 2.49 -8.62 10.24
N GLU A 571 1.67 -9.67 10.39
CA GLU A 571 0.92 -10.27 9.28
C GLU A 571 -0.06 -9.27 8.65
N ALA A 572 -0.58 -8.31 9.44
CA ALA A 572 -1.50 -7.30 8.94
C ALA A 572 -0.84 -6.37 7.90
N LYS A 573 0.46 -6.09 8.04
CA LYS A 573 1.23 -5.31 7.06
C LYS A 573 1.42 -6.06 5.74
N CYS A 574 1.52 -7.38 5.80
CA CYS A 574 1.56 -8.20 4.59
C CYS A 574 0.23 -8.11 3.85
N THR A 575 -0.89 -8.32 4.56
CA THR A 575 -2.23 -8.34 3.98
C THR A 575 -2.73 -6.96 3.59
N SER A 576 -2.22 -5.88 4.17
CA SER A 576 -2.59 -4.52 3.77
C SER A 576 -2.12 -4.19 2.34
N CYS A 577 -0.96 -4.72 1.92
CA CYS A 577 -0.46 -4.58 0.56
C CYS A 577 -0.92 -5.72 -0.38
N HIS A 578 -0.90 -6.96 0.10
CA HIS A 578 -1.20 -8.14 -0.73
C HIS A 578 -2.67 -8.55 -0.76
N ASN A 579 -3.49 -7.98 0.12
CA ASN A 579 -4.91 -8.30 0.27
C ASN A 579 -5.15 -9.75 0.75
N GLN A 580 -5.81 -10.59 -0.05
CA GLN A 580 -6.37 -11.87 0.40
C GLN A 580 -5.34 -13.01 0.40
N GLU A 581 -4.45 -13.04 -0.60
CA GLU A 581 -3.43 -14.08 -0.75
C GLU A 581 -2.13 -13.47 -1.27
N ILE A 582 -0.97 -14.02 -0.90
CA ILE A 582 0.34 -13.45 -1.32
C ILE A 582 0.89 -14.15 -2.56
N VAL A 583 1.02 -15.48 -2.52
CA VAL A 583 1.63 -16.25 -3.62
C VAL A 583 1.10 -17.68 -3.74
N HIS A 584 1.17 -18.46 -2.64
CA HIS A 584 0.65 -19.82 -2.58
C HIS A 584 0.43 -20.27 -1.13
N TYR A 585 -0.34 -21.35 -0.93
CA TYR A 585 -0.72 -21.84 0.40
C TYR A 585 -1.25 -20.71 1.30
N GLY A 586 -2.07 -19.82 0.72
CA GLY A 586 -2.46 -18.54 1.28
C GLY A 586 -3.51 -18.63 2.38
N ASN A 587 -3.45 -19.63 3.24
CA ASN A 587 -4.21 -19.66 4.49
C ASN A 587 -3.42 -18.87 5.54
N GLY A 588 -3.69 -17.56 5.62
CA GLY A 588 -2.91 -16.60 6.40
C GLY A 588 -1.42 -16.54 6.01
N VAL A 589 -0.59 -16.02 6.91
CA VAL A 589 0.88 -15.89 6.71
C VAL A 589 1.63 -16.93 7.56
N ASN A 590 1.56 -18.20 7.14
CA ASN A 590 2.26 -19.30 7.83
C ASN A 590 3.47 -19.86 7.05
N CYS A 591 4.10 -19.02 6.21
CA CYS A 591 5.17 -19.41 5.28
C CYS A 591 6.36 -20.11 5.97
N GLN A 592 6.67 -19.70 7.20
CA GLN A 592 7.74 -20.26 8.04
C GLN A 592 7.61 -21.77 8.29
N ALA A 593 6.40 -22.34 8.19
CA ALA A 593 6.20 -23.77 8.40
C ALA A 593 6.89 -24.64 7.36
N CYS A 594 7.11 -24.07 6.17
CA CYS A 594 7.77 -24.72 5.05
C CYS A 594 9.13 -24.10 4.73
N HIS A 595 9.24 -22.78 4.81
CA HIS A 595 10.43 -22.00 4.44
C HIS A 595 11.37 -21.79 5.64
N THR A 596 11.86 -22.90 6.22
CA THR A 596 12.79 -22.91 7.36
C THR A 596 14.16 -22.31 6.99
N SER A 597 14.91 -21.82 7.98
CA SER A 597 16.20 -21.17 7.77
C SER A 597 17.25 -22.10 7.12
N ASP A 598 17.15 -23.40 7.39
CA ASP A 598 18.02 -24.45 6.88
C ASP A 598 17.49 -25.15 5.63
N LYS A 599 16.46 -24.59 4.98
CA LYS A 599 15.88 -25.17 3.78
C LYS A 599 16.87 -25.18 2.61
N GLY A 600 16.83 -26.29 1.86
CA GLY A 600 17.57 -26.51 0.62
C GLY A 600 17.65 -25.28 -0.30
N LEU A 601 18.84 -25.06 -0.86
CA LEU A 601 19.07 -24.05 -1.88
C LEU A 601 18.30 -24.37 -3.17
N SER A 602 18.00 -23.35 -3.96
CA SER A 602 17.39 -23.49 -5.28
C SER A 602 18.09 -22.59 -6.28
N GLU A 603 18.06 -22.99 -7.55
CA GLU A 603 18.56 -22.14 -8.64
C GLU A 603 17.73 -20.86 -8.75
N THR A 604 18.36 -19.73 -9.12
CA THR A 604 17.65 -18.48 -9.37
C THR A 604 16.67 -18.60 -10.52
N TYR A 605 17.07 -19.34 -11.56
CA TYR A 605 16.23 -19.79 -12.66
C TYR A 605 16.77 -21.13 -13.16
N TRP A 606 15.91 -21.93 -13.77
CA TRP A 606 16.23 -23.28 -14.21
C TRP A 606 17.43 -23.31 -15.17
N GLY A 607 18.46 -24.07 -14.80
CA GLY A 607 19.70 -24.22 -15.56
C GLY A 607 20.73 -23.11 -15.35
N SER A 608 20.50 -22.19 -14.39
CA SER A 608 21.43 -21.09 -14.10
C SER A 608 22.74 -21.56 -13.44
N GLY A 609 22.71 -22.67 -12.70
CA GLY A 609 23.80 -23.08 -11.80
C GLY A 609 24.06 -22.10 -10.65
N LYS A 610 23.25 -21.06 -10.48
CA LYS A 610 23.38 -20.05 -9.41
C LYS A 610 22.36 -20.34 -8.32
N PHE A 611 22.85 -20.76 -7.16
CA PHE A 611 22.02 -21.18 -6.05
C PHE A 611 21.78 -20.06 -5.04
N VAL A 612 20.56 -20.00 -4.51
CA VAL A 612 20.14 -19.06 -3.48
C VAL A 612 19.33 -19.74 -2.39
N PRO A 613 19.31 -19.18 -1.16
CA PRO A 613 18.45 -19.66 -0.10
C PRO A 613 16.98 -19.66 -0.49
N THR A 614 16.21 -20.54 0.14
CA THR A 614 14.75 -20.55 -0.01
C THR A 614 14.02 -20.48 1.32
N ASN A 615 14.66 -19.94 2.35
CA ASN A 615 14.03 -19.62 3.64
C ASN A 615 13.12 -18.40 3.55
N PHE A 616 12.24 -18.20 4.54
CA PHE A 616 11.22 -17.15 4.50
C PHE A 616 11.83 -15.74 4.45
N ALA A 617 12.84 -15.47 5.29
CA ALA A 617 13.50 -14.16 5.31
C ALA A 617 14.11 -13.80 3.95
N TYR A 618 14.77 -14.75 3.28
CA TYR A 618 15.30 -14.54 1.93
C TYR A 618 14.17 -14.26 0.93
N LYS A 619 13.08 -15.02 0.98
CA LYS A 619 11.92 -14.81 0.10
C LYS A 619 11.32 -13.41 0.26
N ALA A 620 11.24 -12.88 1.48
CA ALA A 620 10.75 -11.52 1.72
C ALA A 620 11.80 -10.45 1.37
N HIS A 621 13.02 -10.55 1.89
CA HIS A 621 14.04 -9.50 1.76
C HIS A 621 14.64 -9.38 0.34
N LYS A 622 14.56 -10.42 -0.48
CA LYS A 622 15.05 -10.42 -1.88
C LYS A 622 13.91 -10.45 -2.91
N ALA A 623 12.64 -10.33 -2.50
CA ALA A 623 11.57 -10.10 -3.46
C ALA A 623 11.80 -8.75 -4.17
N GLU A 624 11.67 -8.74 -5.49
CA GLU A 624 11.96 -7.56 -6.33
C GLU A 624 11.00 -6.40 -6.00
N GLY A 625 9.70 -6.70 -5.87
CA GLY A 625 8.67 -5.73 -5.49
C GLY A 625 8.84 -5.09 -4.10
N HIS A 626 9.71 -5.60 -3.24
CA HIS A 626 9.98 -5.01 -1.91
C HIS A 626 11.12 -3.97 -1.93
N TYR A 627 11.62 -3.61 -3.11
CA TYR A 627 12.64 -2.57 -3.28
C TYR A 627 12.47 -1.81 -4.62
N THR A 628 11.42 -1.00 -4.70
CA THR A 628 10.95 -0.31 -5.93
C THR A 628 10.93 1.22 -5.82
N GLY A 629 11.25 1.79 -4.66
CA GLY A 629 11.06 3.20 -4.36
C GLY A 629 9.68 3.49 -3.74
N THR A 630 8.64 2.79 -4.21
CA THR A 630 7.32 2.71 -3.53
C THR A 630 7.44 1.92 -2.24
N VAL A 631 8.05 0.74 -2.32
CA VAL A 631 8.37 -0.12 -1.18
C VAL A 631 9.88 -0.16 -1.02
N VAL A 632 10.38 0.05 0.19
CA VAL A 632 11.82 0.08 0.48
C VAL A 632 12.15 -0.84 1.66
N LYS A 633 12.73 -2.01 1.38
CA LYS A 633 13.15 -2.97 2.42
C LYS A 633 14.16 -2.44 3.46
N SER A 634 14.78 -1.28 3.22
CA SER A 634 15.62 -0.61 4.23
C SER A 634 14.76 -0.04 5.36
N ASP A 635 13.51 0.33 5.09
CA ASP A 635 12.52 0.59 6.13
C ASP A 635 12.05 -0.75 6.70
N CYS A 636 12.68 -1.14 7.81
CA CYS A 636 12.36 -2.38 8.48
C CYS A 636 10.91 -2.40 8.99
N ALA A 637 10.33 -1.23 9.29
CA ALA A 637 8.97 -1.11 9.84
C ALA A 637 7.89 -1.41 8.79
N THR A 638 8.23 -1.43 7.50
CA THR A 638 7.32 -1.85 6.43
C THR A 638 6.75 -3.26 6.67
N CYS A 639 7.53 -4.19 7.25
CA CYS A 639 7.06 -5.57 7.48
C CYS A 639 7.18 -6.02 8.94
N HIS A 640 8.19 -5.55 9.66
CA HIS A 640 8.47 -6.08 11.00
C HIS A 640 7.48 -5.58 12.04
N ALA A 641 7.19 -6.44 13.01
CA ALA A 641 6.31 -6.11 14.13
C ALA A 641 6.97 -5.11 15.07
N ALA A 642 6.20 -4.12 15.50
CA ALA A 642 6.53 -3.25 16.61
C ALA A 642 5.92 -3.79 17.90
N ASP A 643 6.51 -3.47 19.05
CA ASP A 643 5.89 -3.71 20.35
C ASP A 643 4.76 -2.70 20.58
N ASP A 644 3.55 -3.20 20.80
CA ASP A 644 2.32 -2.38 20.90
C ASP A 644 2.38 -1.30 21.99
N LYS A 645 3.23 -1.47 23.02
CA LYS A 645 3.32 -0.54 24.15
C LYS A 645 4.38 0.54 23.95
N SER A 646 5.52 0.17 23.39
CA SER A 646 6.67 1.05 23.25
C SER A 646 6.81 1.62 21.84
N GLY A 647 6.12 1.06 20.84
CA GLY A 647 6.27 1.39 19.42
C GLY A 647 7.61 0.96 18.84
N LYS A 648 8.47 0.28 19.62
CA LYS A 648 9.80 -0.14 19.19
C LYS A 648 9.71 -1.35 18.26
N LEU A 649 10.55 -1.38 17.24
CA LEU A 649 10.56 -2.45 16.23
C LEU A 649 11.22 -3.76 16.74
N GLU A 650 10.64 -4.38 17.78
CA GLU A 650 11.13 -5.62 18.39
C GLU A 650 11.18 -6.82 17.42
N GLY A 651 10.45 -6.74 16.29
CA GLY A 651 10.45 -7.75 15.24
C GLY A 651 11.85 -8.07 14.67
N ILE A 652 12.76 -7.10 14.66
CA ILE A 652 14.15 -7.27 14.19
C ILE A 652 15.18 -7.50 15.31
N ALA A 653 14.75 -7.62 16.58
CA ALA A 653 15.68 -7.84 17.67
C ALA A 653 16.51 -9.13 17.48
N LEU A 654 17.82 -9.02 17.69
CA LEU A 654 18.82 -10.07 17.46
C LEU A 654 19.06 -10.93 18.72
N GLY A 655 19.79 -12.04 18.57
CA GLY A 655 20.18 -12.92 19.69
C GLY A 655 19.02 -13.74 20.31
N ARG A 656 17.81 -13.65 19.74
CA ARG A 656 16.61 -14.32 20.27
C ARG A 656 16.48 -15.80 19.87
N ALA A 657 17.34 -16.28 18.96
CA ALA A 657 17.36 -17.66 18.50
C ALA A 657 18.79 -18.15 18.23
N PRO A 658 19.67 -18.20 19.24
CA PRO A 658 21.11 -18.45 19.04
C PRO A 658 21.42 -19.83 18.44
N GLY A 659 20.55 -20.83 18.62
CA GLY A 659 20.73 -22.17 18.04
C GLY A 659 20.24 -22.33 16.59
N ARG A 660 19.73 -21.26 15.96
CA ARG A 660 19.29 -21.29 14.56
C ARG A 660 20.50 -21.18 13.63
N VAL A 661 20.44 -21.89 12.51
CA VAL A 661 21.42 -21.78 11.42
C VAL A 661 20.73 -21.62 10.08
N TRP A 662 21.46 -21.09 9.12
CA TRP A 662 20.97 -20.80 7.79
C TRP A 662 21.76 -21.54 6.73
N GLN A 663 21.08 -22.05 5.71
CA GLN A 663 21.73 -22.57 4.52
C GLN A 663 21.88 -21.45 3.49
N ASP A 664 23.10 -21.18 3.06
CA ASP A 664 23.44 -20.16 2.06
C ASP A 664 24.55 -20.64 1.11
N VAL A 665 25.08 -19.75 0.28
CA VAL A 665 26.25 -19.98 -0.57
C VAL A 665 27.38 -19.00 -0.24
N ASN A 666 28.61 -19.48 -0.33
CA ASN A 666 29.79 -18.63 -0.22
C ASN A 666 30.05 -17.84 -1.51
N ALA A 667 31.12 -17.05 -1.54
CA ALA A 667 31.50 -16.26 -2.72
C ALA A 667 31.80 -17.11 -3.98
N ALA A 668 32.16 -18.39 -3.81
CA ALA A 668 32.36 -19.34 -4.90
C ALA A 668 31.07 -20.03 -5.38
N GLY A 669 29.93 -19.76 -4.73
CA GLY A 669 28.65 -20.40 -5.02
C GLY A 669 28.48 -21.79 -4.38
N GLU A 670 29.38 -22.18 -3.47
CA GLU A 670 29.32 -23.46 -2.77
C GLU A 670 28.36 -23.37 -1.59
N ALA A 671 27.59 -24.43 -1.34
CA ALA A 671 26.65 -24.49 -0.22
C ALA A 671 27.38 -24.47 1.13
N VAL A 672 26.96 -23.59 2.02
CA VAL A 672 27.56 -23.37 3.33
C VAL A 672 26.50 -23.08 4.40
N TRP A 673 26.95 -23.04 5.65
CA TRP A 673 26.14 -22.74 6.83
C TRP A 673 26.56 -21.43 7.49
N ALA A 674 25.57 -20.61 7.86
CA ALA A 674 25.75 -19.38 8.62
C ALA A 674 25.06 -19.46 9.99
N SER A 675 25.62 -18.76 10.98
CA SER A 675 25.07 -18.61 12.34
C SER A 675 23.80 -17.74 12.34
N SER A 676 23.12 -17.66 13.49
CA SER A 676 21.74 -17.19 13.57
C SER A 676 21.50 -15.73 13.14
N ASP A 677 22.22 -14.78 13.73
CA ASP A 677 22.07 -13.36 13.45
C ASP A 677 22.81 -13.01 12.15
N ALA A 678 24.00 -13.59 11.93
CA ALA A 678 24.76 -13.44 10.69
C ALA A 678 23.90 -13.84 9.48
N GLY A 679 23.32 -15.04 9.48
CA GLY A 679 22.48 -15.52 8.37
C GLY A 679 21.23 -14.66 8.13
N ALA A 680 20.69 -14.02 9.16
CA ALA A 680 19.62 -13.02 8.97
C ALA A 680 20.14 -11.80 8.19
N CYS A 681 21.31 -11.27 8.56
CA CYS A 681 21.95 -10.15 7.85
C CYS A 681 22.34 -10.53 6.41
N LEU A 682 22.85 -11.75 6.22
CA LEU A 682 23.23 -12.28 4.92
C LEU A 682 22.04 -12.38 3.97
N THR A 683 20.78 -12.37 4.41
CA THR A 683 19.68 -12.31 3.43
C THR A 683 19.72 -11.06 2.53
N CYS A 684 20.37 -9.97 2.96
CA CYS A 684 20.60 -8.74 2.18
C CYS A 684 22.08 -8.43 1.91
N HIS A 685 22.98 -8.85 2.79
CA HIS A 685 24.42 -8.53 2.74
C HIS A 685 25.27 -9.75 2.42
N ARG A 686 25.12 -10.33 1.22
CA ARG A 686 25.68 -11.66 0.89
C ARG A 686 27.13 -11.58 0.42
N PRO A 687 27.96 -12.61 0.68
CA PRO A 687 29.28 -12.71 0.07
C PRO A 687 29.27 -12.73 -1.47
N THR A 688 28.14 -13.09 -2.07
CA THR A 688 27.94 -13.08 -3.53
C THR A 688 27.59 -11.69 -4.08
N ASP A 689 27.23 -10.74 -3.22
CA ASP A 689 26.81 -9.40 -3.66
C ASP A 689 28.06 -8.56 -4.01
N PRO A 690 28.06 -7.77 -5.11
CA PRO A 690 29.23 -6.99 -5.54
C PRO A 690 29.76 -5.98 -4.52
N TRP A 691 28.92 -5.55 -3.58
CA TRP A 691 29.24 -4.58 -2.54
C TRP A 691 29.72 -5.21 -1.22
N PHE A 692 29.72 -6.54 -1.11
CA PHE A 692 30.22 -7.21 0.09
C PHE A 692 31.75 -7.08 0.17
N LYS A 693 32.26 -6.70 1.35
CA LYS A 693 33.69 -6.46 1.58
C LYS A 693 34.25 -7.46 2.56
N GLU A 694 35.54 -7.77 2.42
CA GLU A 694 36.26 -8.62 3.38
C GLU A 694 36.25 -8.04 4.81
N SER A 695 36.18 -6.71 4.95
CA SER A 695 35.97 -6.05 6.24
C SER A 695 34.62 -6.42 6.88
N THR A 696 33.57 -6.66 6.08
CA THR A 696 32.26 -7.10 6.56
C THR A 696 32.35 -8.52 7.12
N ARG A 697 33.03 -9.42 6.40
CA ARG A 697 33.33 -10.77 6.89
C ARG A 697 34.09 -10.73 8.21
N ALA A 698 35.23 -10.02 8.24
CA ALA A 698 36.05 -9.90 9.43
C ALA A 698 35.26 -9.33 10.62
N HIS A 699 34.36 -8.38 10.37
CA HIS A 699 33.45 -7.84 11.39
C HIS A 699 32.51 -8.90 11.95
N ILE A 700 31.85 -9.70 11.10
CA ILE A 700 30.95 -10.78 11.54
C ILE A 700 31.72 -11.81 12.38
N GLU A 701 32.87 -12.28 11.87
CA GLU A 701 33.69 -13.30 12.53
C GLU A 701 34.28 -12.81 13.87
N THR A 702 34.74 -11.56 13.93
CA THR A 702 35.26 -10.95 15.17
C THR A 702 34.20 -10.88 16.27
N ASN A 703 32.93 -10.75 15.91
CA ASN A 703 31.81 -10.68 16.84
C ASN A 703 31.11 -12.03 17.05
N GLY A 704 31.80 -13.12 16.71
CA GLY A 704 31.40 -14.50 17.02
C GLY A 704 30.42 -15.13 16.02
N GLY A 705 30.14 -14.45 14.90
CA GLY A 705 29.34 -14.98 13.79
C GLY A 705 30.14 -15.89 12.86
N VAL A 706 29.42 -16.72 12.11
CA VAL A 706 29.92 -17.66 11.10
C VAL A 706 29.10 -17.47 9.83
N LEU A 707 29.73 -17.42 8.66
CA LEU A 707 29.02 -17.17 7.39
C LEU A 707 29.26 -18.22 6.31
N ASP A 708 30.30 -19.05 6.41
CA ASP A 708 30.66 -20.05 5.39
C ASP A 708 31.19 -21.37 5.95
N ALA A 709 30.59 -21.86 7.03
CA ALA A 709 30.94 -23.19 7.55
C ALA A 709 30.51 -24.30 6.58
N LEU A 710 31.41 -25.27 6.37
CA LEU A 710 31.13 -26.45 5.53
C LEU A 710 30.21 -27.47 6.23
N ASP A 711 30.18 -27.44 7.56
CA ASP A 711 29.33 -28.28 8.39
C ASP A 711 28.38 -27.46 9.26
N LYS A 712 27.21 -28.03 9.54
CA LYS A 712 26.14 -27.36 10.28
C LYS A 712 26.52 -27.12 11.75
N ASP A 713 27.30 -28.02 12.35
CA ASP A 713 27.62 -27.97 13.78
C ASP A 713 28.53 -26.79 14.11
N THR A 714 29.47 -26.45 13.22
CA THR A 714 30.30 -25.25 13.35
C THR A 714 29.44 -23.98 13.44
N ALA A 715 28.43 -23.84 12.57
CA ALA A 715 27.53 -22.68 12.60
C ALA A 715 26.59 -22.68 13.82
N ILE A 716 26.11 -23.85 14.28
CA ILE A 716 25.26 -23.98 15.48
C ILE A 716 26.00 -23.54 16.74
N ASN A 717 27.31 -23.83 16.83
CA ASN A 717 28.13 -23.53 17.99
C ASN A 717 28.74 -22.11 17.98
N ALA A 718 28.32 -21.26 17.04
CA ALA A 718 28.71 -19.86 16.98
C ALA A 718 28.30 -19.11 18.26
N THR A 719 29.07 -18.08 18.63
CA THR A 719 28.88 -17.31 19.88
C THR A 719 28.69 -15.84 19.57
N GLU A 720 27.59 -15.55 18.85
CA GLU A 720 27.27 -14.21 18.39
C GLU A 720 26.99 -13.23 19.54
N SER A 721 27.51 -12.01 19.42
CA SER A 721 27.21 -10.89 20.34
C SER A 721 26.62 -9.68 19.62
N CYS A 722 25.97 -9.91 18.47
CA CYS A 722 25.45 -8.88 17.56
C CYS A 722 24.48 -7.90 18.25
N ALA A 723 23.56 -8.42 19.06
CA ALA A 723 22.52 -7.65 19.74
C ALA A 723 23.05 -6.60 20.74
N THR A 724 24.33 -6.68 21.13
CA THR A 724 24.95 -5.69 22.04
C THR A 724 25.20 -4.33 21.36
N CYS A 725 25.34 -4.32 20.03
CA CYS A 725 25.69 -3.14 19.23
C CYS A 725 24.70 -2.87 18.10
N HIS A 726 23.85 -3.84 17.75
CA HIS A 726 22.81 -3.72 16.73
C HIS A 726 21.45 -3.86 17.39
N SER A 727 21.08 -2.88 18.23
CA SER A 727 19.70 -2.78 18.70
C SER A 727 18.75 -2.50 17.52
N PRO A 728 17.44 -2.79 17.65
CA PRO A 728 16.48 -2.43 16.61
C PRO A 728 16.58 -0.96 16.16
N GLU A 729 16.73 -0.03 17.09
CA GLU A 729 16.88 1.40 16.79
C GLU A 729 18.15 1.67 15.98
N GLN A 730 19.28 1.08 16.38
CA GLN A 730 20.54 1.25 15.64
C GLN A 730 20.50 0.63 14.25
N ILE A 731 19.79 -0.49 14.08
CA ILE A 731 19.57 -1.10 12.76
C ILE A 731 18.76 -0.14 11.89
N VAL A 732 17.61 0.34 12.38
CA VAL A 732 16.74 1.26 11.63
C VAL A 732 17.50 2.53 11.22
N THR A 733 18.21 3.16 12.16
CA THR A 733 19.06 4.33 11.87
C THR A 733 20.16 4.05 10.85
N ALA A 734 20.80 2.87 10.92
CA ALA A 734 21.83 2.50 9.94
C ALA A 734 21.25 2.28 8.52
N HIS A 735 19.95 2.09 8.40
CA HIS A 735 19.23 1.92 7.14
C HIS A 735 18.52 3.21 6.67
N GLY A 736 18.75 4.34 7.36
CA GLY A 736 18.29 5.66 6.93
C GLY A 736 16.92 6.06 7.45
N HIS A 737 16.41 5.39 8.48
CA HIS A 737 15.07 5.61 9.06
C HIS A 737 15.12 5.94 10.55
#